data_AF-A0A9W9SDL4-F1
#
_entry.id   AF-A0A9W9SDL4-F1
#
_cell.length_a   1.000
_cell.length_b   1.000
_cell.length_c   1.000
_cell.angle_alpha   90.00
_cell.angle_beta   90.00
_cell.angle_gamma   90.00
#
_symmetry.space_group_name_H-M   'P 1'
#
loop_
_entity.id
_entity.type
_entity.pdbx_description
1 polymer ?
#
loop_
_entity_poly.entity_id
_entity_poly.type
_entity_poly.pdbx_seq_one_letter_code
_entity_poly.pdbx_strand_id
1 'polypeptide(L)'
;MPGFLSGQDWSHSPGYNCHNSGNQFQQFSSYPYSSAPFHHDLEYQHNACCPGNAGTSAWSEHRFGMPLWPANPTGKSPWTWQCDRDLFGQYPDYGFSSRPGHSTVWNDYGACNDKVHKAVAICRAEETESCKKQMANLEQKLREHCTKAIENTCKNNFSRPQSGDDCKENCKKEKASLEDRLQAQCATAQLNAATKCKSDQDTMTEGYRKSNKLLEEENERLRKQNDELAQKAKDDQKTKEAFQQENDRLKNQEDENAQKLKDNQKAKEKLEQANEALEQENKRLKKQNNEYVQKAKDDQKAKENSERDNEELEQENKKLKKQNDEHAQKAKDDQRTKDELEQENKNLKKQNNEQTQKAKDEQKAKEDLEKENDRLKKQEWKDSQKAKDDQKAMEDLREENDRLKKQEEKNSQKTKDDQKAIEELKKENDRLQKQEDKDPQKTKDDQKAMEDLRGENDRLKKQEEKNSQKAKDDQKAMEELKKENDKLKAESGPGQQLNKTASQPNSSNSELAAFSGKRCPSLHGEKATVFGVTYEAFCGARPRGRYTDNYIKPKNLGDCMAACAVDRSCQGIYYETSLARCRITMDWDNPPRMWADSSEFSLVPVAPREGGIGTTTPDIPSILIKDEYRNFAGCPDTDGMVVSVGSLQFRVHCRKYQPKKHIEELGSSLELSGMLAICALNPGCQGIANYASTRYMIAEHEKLPERTGNSDLVKEYDWVVMLTEPRVAT
;
A
#
# COMPACT_ATOMS: atom_id res chain seq x y z
N MET A 1 50.03 -67.39 9.51
CA MET A 1 49.33 -67.96 8.35
C MET A 1 48.70 -66.82 7.55
N PRO A 2 48.96 -66.74 6.23
CA PRO A 2 48.50 -65.69 5.33
C PRO A 2 47.37 -66.16 4.38
N GLY A 3 46.80 -65.22 3.62
CA GLY A 3 45.99 -65.43 2.39
C GLY A 3 45.51 -64.07 1.87
N PHE A 4 46.17 -63.35 0.95
CA PHE A 4 46.48 -63.55 -0.48
C PHE A 4 45.28 -63.58 -1.45
N LEU A 5 45.33 -62.66 -2.43
CA LEU A 5 45.04 -62.71 -3.89
C LEU A 5 44.31 -61.42 -4.36
N SER A 6 44.98 -60.47 -5.05
CA SER A 6 45.36 -60.38 -6.50
C SER A 6 44.16 -60.04 -7.41
N GLY A 7 44.23 -59.17 -8.43
CA GLY A 7 45.36 -58.54 -9.13
C GLY A 7 44.90 -57.48 -10.16
N GLN A 8 45.89 -56.89 -10.84
CA GLN A 8 45.83 -55.84 -11.88
C GLN A 8 45.70 -56.43 -13.30
N ASP A 9 45.27 -55.61 -14.27
CA ASP A 9 45.83 -55.41 -15.65
C ASP A 9 44.81 -54.61 -16.51
N TRP A 10 45.08 -53.39 -16.99
CA TRP A 10 45.79 -52.92 -18.20
C TRP A 10 45.14 -53.25 -19.57
N SER A 11 44.66 -52.16 -20.21
CA SER A 11 44.71 -51.79 -21.65
C SER A 11 44.14 -52.73 -22.73
N HIS A 12 43.15 -52.28 -23.52
CA HIS A 12 42.96 -52.61 -24.95
C HIS A 12 42.02 -51.59 -25.64
N SER A 13 42.52 -50.88 -26.65
CA SER A 13 41.78 -50.43 -27.86
C SER A 13 41.95 -51.54 -28.92
N PRO A 14 41.05 -51.79 -29.91
CA PRO A 14 40.63 -50.89 -31.01
C PRO A 14 39.11 -51.03 -31.32
N GLY A 15 38.44 -50.45 -32.32
CA GLY A 15 38.79 -49.91 -33.62
C GLY A 15 37.51 -49.53 -34.40
N TYR A 16 37.72 -48.74 -35.44
CA TYR A 16 36.77 -48.04 -36.30
C TYR A 16 35.94 -48.91 -37.27
N ASN A 17 34.81 -48.36 -37.76
CA ASN A 17 34.52 -47.97 -39.17
C ASN A 17 33.14 -48.40 -39.70
N CYS A 18 32.35 -47.42 -40.19
CA CYS A 18 32.11 -47.17 -41.62
C CYS A 18 31.00 -46.12 -41.87
N HIS A 19 31.35 -45.07 -42.64
CA HIS A 19 30.57 -44.36 -43.67
C HIS A 19 29.16 -43.80 -43.39
N ASN A 20 28.68 -42.70 -43.99
CA ASN A 20 29.17 -41.57 -44.78
C ASN A 20 27.90 -40.74 -45.11
N SER A 21 28.01 -39.41 -45.29
CA SER A 21 27.01 -38.47 -45.86
C SER A 21 25.66 -38.33 -45.12
N GLY A 22 24.99 -37.18 -44.97
CA GLY A 22 25.07 -35.87 -45.60
C GLY A 22 23.65 -35.28 -45.63
N ASN A 23 23.54 -33.96 -45.47
CA ASN A 23 22.39 -33.07 -45.74
C ASN A 23 21.22 -32.91 -44.73
N GLN A 24 21.07 -31.62 -44.35
CA GLN A 24 19.85 -30.80 -44.23
C GLN A 24 18.48 -31.49 -44.37
N PHE A 25 17.57 -31.30 -43.39
CA PHE A 25 16.37 -30.45 -43.48
C PHE A 25 15.52 -30.50 -42.19
N GLN A 26 14.52 -29.62 -42.15
CA GLN A 26 13.67 -29.13 -41.07
C GLN A 26 12.74 -30.11 -40.31
N GLN A 27 12.31 -29.64 -39.13
CA GLN A 27 11.01 -29.73 -38.44
C GLN A 27 10.31 -31.10 -38.26
N PHE A 28 9.92 -31.41 -37.01
CA PHE A 28 8.51 -31.69 -36.65
C PHE A 28 8.26 -31.47 -35.14
N SER A 29 7.03 -31.06 -34.85
CA SER A 29 6.44 -30.67 -33.57
C SER A 29 6.23 -31.81 -32.57
N SER A 30 6.03 -31.46 -31.28
CA SER A 30 5.14 -32.21 -30.39
C SER A 30 4.30 -31.28 -29.50
N TYR A 31 3.05 -31.69 -29.31
CA TYR A 31 1.91 -31.09 -28.61
C TYR A 31 2.10 -30.95 -27.07
N PRO A 32 1.20 -30.25 -26.33
CA PRO A 32 0.06 -30.95 -25.72
C PRO A 32 -1.30 -30.20 -25.68
N TYR A 33 -2.34 -31.00 -25.86
CA TYR A 33 -3.65 -31.09 -25.20
C TYR A 33 -4.55 -29.87 -24.88
N SER A 34 -5.82 -30.17 -25.13
CA SER A 34 -7.03 -29.37 -25.27
C SER A 34 -7.92 -29.37 -24.03
N SER A 35 -8.81 -28.37 -23.93
CA SER A 35 -10.15 -28.46 -23.31
C SER A 35 -11.07 -27.40 -23.93
N ALA A 36 -12.13 -27.83 -24.61
CA ALA A 36 -13.21 -27.01 -25.18
C ALA A 36 -14.35 -26.77 -24.15
N PRO A 37 -15.39 -25.95 -24.42
CA PRO A 37 -16.48 -26.38 -25.33
C PRO A 37 -17.16 -25.30 -26.22
N PHE A 38 -17.54 -25.76 -27.42
CA PHE A 38 -18.76 -25.53 -28.23
C PHE A 38 -19.43 -24.14 -28.33
N HIS A 39 -19.52 -23.62 -29.57
CA HIS A 39 -20.80 -23.53 -30.34
C HIS A 39 -20.56 -23.30 -31.85
N HIS A 40 -21.51 -23.82 -32.64
CA HIS A 40 -21.53 -24.14 -34.08
C HIS A 40 -21.26 -23.07 -35.15
N ASP A 41 -20.46 -23.48 -36.15
CA ASP A 41 -20.65 -23.53 -37.61
C ASP A 41 -21.53 -22.50 -38.35
N LEU A 42 -20.94 -21.86 -39.37
CA LEU A 42 -21.10 -22.16 -40.82
C LEU A 42 -20.33 -21.07 -41.62
N GLU A 43 -19.14 -21.31 -42.17
CA GLU A 43 -18.76 -22.01 -43.42
C GLU A 43 -18.58 -21.10 -44.67
N TYR A 44 -17.46 -21.34 -45.36
CA TYR A 44 -17.07 -21.03 -46.76
C TYR A 44 -16.31 -19.75 -47.16
N GLN A 45 -14.97 -19.94 -47.20
CA GLN A 45 -14.04 -19.88 -48.36
C GLN A 45 -13.46 -18.58 -48.97
N HIS A 46 -12.12 -18.54 -48.83
CA HIS A 46 -11.06 -18.33 -49.85
C HIS A 46 -10.49 -16.94 -50.22
N ASN A 47 -9.20 -16.82 -49.87
CA ASN A 47 -8.03 -16.38 -50.66
C ASN A 47 -7.81 -14.89 -51.01
N ALA A 48 -6.92 -14.29 -50.20
CA ALA A 48 -5.56 -13.82 -50.53
C ALA A 48 -5.22 -13.01 -51.81
N CYS A 49 -4.34 -12.02 -51.57
CA CYS A 49 -3.28 -11.44 -52.42
C CYS A 49 -3.56 -10.16 -53.25
N CYS A 50 -3.13 -9.03 -52.66
CA CYS A 50 -2.23 -7.97 -53.15
C CYS A 50 -2.48 -7.20 -54.48
N PRO A 51 -1.98 -5.94 -54.56
CA PRO A 51 -2.63 -4.85 -55.30
C PRO A 51 -1.98 -4.57 -56.67
N GLY A 52 -2.80 -4.08 -57.61
CA GLY A 52 -2.36 -3.66 -58.95
C GLY A 52 -3.33 -2.65 -59.56
N ASN A 53 -2.75 -1.64 -60.20
CA ASN A 53 -3.33 -0.35 -60.61
C ASN A 53 -4.32 -0.35 -61.79
N ALA A 54 -5.01 0.80 -61.89
CA ALA A 54 -5.53 1.50 -63.08
C ALA A 54 -6.91 1.11 -63.66
N GLY A 55 -7.75 2.13 -63.90
CA GLY A 55 -8.88 2.03 -64.84
C GLY A 55 -10.05 2.97 -64.55
N THR A 56 -10.20 3.96 -65.42
CA THR A 56 -11.33 4.90 -65.58
C THR A 56 -12.69 4.26 -65.94
N SER A 57 -13.73 5.11 -65.91
CA SER A 57 -15.08 5.00 -66.55
C SER A 57 -16.15 4.29 -65.68
N ALA A 58 -17.23 4.97 -65.29
CA ALA A 58 -18.47 5.32 -66.02
C ALA A 58 -19.52 4.19 -66.02
N TRP A 59 -20.81 4.57 -65.96
CA TRP A 59 -22.04 3.74 -65.97
C TRP A 59 -22.39 3.12 -64.59
N SER A 60 -23.63 2.92 -64.16
CA SER A 60 -24.95 2.88 -64.82
C SER A 60 -26.08 2.95 -63.78
N GLU A 61 -27.22 3.43 -64.26
CA GLU A 61 -28.57 3.31 -63.68
C GLU A 61 -28.98 1.85 -63.39
N HIS A 62 -29.82 1.63 -62.35
CA HIS A 62 -30.95 0.71 -62.46
C HIS A 62 -32.10 1.03 -61.49
N ARG A 63 -33.30 0.77 -62.01
CA ARG A 63 -34.67 1.08 -61.59
C ARG A 63 -35.22 0.17 -60.49
N PHE A 64 -36.24 0.65 -59.77
CA PHE A 64 -37.55 0.02 -59.43
C PHE A 64 -38.43 1.15 -58.84
N GLY A 65 -39.73 1.34 -59.03
CA GLY A 65 -40.82 0.69 -59.75
C GLY A 65 -42.13 1.38 -59.26
N MET A 66 -42.97 1.90 -60.15
CA MET A 66 -44.27 2.53 -59.82
C MET A 66 -45.43 1.67 -60.34
N PRO A 67 -46.60 1.64 -59.66
CA PRO A 67 -47.76 0.92 -60.15
C PRO A 67 -48.63 1.77 -61.11
N LEU A 68 -49.22 1.04 -62.06
CA LEU A 68 -50.23 1.44 -63.05
C LEU A 68 -51.64 1.56 -62.43
N TRP A 69 -52.52 2.33 -63.09
CA TRP A 69 -53.95 2.07 -63.45
C TRP A 69 -54.71 3.40 -63.67
N PRO A 70 -55.86 3.45 -64.39
CA PRO A 70 -56.14 2.91 -65.72
C PRO A 70 -56.77 3.98 -66.66
N ALA A 71 -57.04 3.59 -67.91
CA ALA A 71 -57.56 4.43 -68.99
C ALA A 71 -59.09 4.28 -69.26
N ASN A 72 -59.66 5.36 -69.84
CA ASN A 72 -60.82 5.46 -70.78
C ASN A 72 -62.28 5.40 -70.23
N PRO A 73 -63.34 5.92 -70.93
CA PRO A 73 -63.41 6.25 -72.37
C PRO A 73 -64.19 7.51 -72.86
N THR A 74 -63.82 7.95 -74.08
CA THR A 74 -64.62 8.46 -75.22
C THR A 74 -65.68 9.57 -75.08
N GLY A 75 -65.62 10.54 -76.01
CA GLY A 75 -66.78 11.28 -76.52
C GLY A 75 -66.43 12.52 -77.34
N LYS A 76 -66.32 12.40 -78.67
CA LYS A 76 -66.19 13.54 -79.61
C LYS A 76 -67.55 14.19 -79.86
N SER A 77 -67.58 15.52 -80.02
CA SER A 77 -68.33 16.22 -81.07
C SER A 77 -67.90 17.70 -81.19
N PRO A 78 -68.17 18.34 -82.35
CA PRO A 78 -67.25 19.30 -82.98
C PRO A 78 -67.71 20.76 -82.85
N TRP A 79 -66.91 21.66 -83.42
CA TRP A 79 -67.08 23.12 -83.57
C TRP A 79 -66.48 23.98 -82.45
N THR A 80 -65.19 24.27 -82.56
CA THR A 80 -64.64 25.54 -82.09
C THR A 80 -63.66 26.08 -83.11
N TRP A 81 -63.94 27.30 -83.55
CA TRP A 81 -63.13 28.10 -84.44
C TRP A 81 -61.74 28.34 -83.84
N GLN A 82 -60.71 28.08 -84.65
CA GLN A 82 -59.34 28.52 -84.42
C GLN A 82 -59.30 30.06 -84.40
N CYS A 83 -58.88 30.63 -83.27
CA CYS A 83 -58.12 31.86 -83.27
C CYS A 83 -56.67 31.49 -82.98
N ASP A 84 -55.81 31.72 -83.97
CA ASP A 84 -54.37 31.66 -83.82
C ASP A 84 -53.90 32.59 -82.70
N ARG A 85 -53.10 32.06 -81.79
CA ARG A 85 -52.18 32.84 -80.97
C ARG A 85 -50.95 32.01 -80.66
N ASP A 86 -50.00 32.09 -81.57
CA ASP A 86 -48.59 31.90 -81.24
C ASP A 86 -48.09 33.02 -80.31
N LEU A 87 -47.01 32.68 -79.58
CA LEU A 87 -46.17 33.48 -78.67
C LEU A 87 -46.49 33.36 -77.18
N PHE A 88 -45.84 32.38 -76.53
CA PHE A 88 -45.24 32.59 -75.22
C PHE A 88 -43.85 31.95 -75.16
N GLY A 89 -42.84 32.80 -75.32
CA GLY A 89 -41.52 32.59 -74.76
C GLY A 89 -41.51 32.93 -73.27
N GLN A 90 -40.69 32.17 -72.55
CA GLN A 90 -40.15 32.32 -71.21
C GLN A 90 -40.39 33.66 -70.47
N TYR A 91 -40.99 33.56 -69.28
CA TYR A 91 -40.87 34.55 -68.20
C TYR A 91 -39.69 34.17 -67.28
N PRO A 92 -38.99 35.17 -66.72
CA PRO A 92 -38.66 35.13 -65.32
C PRO A 92 -39.20 36.35 -64.55
N ASP A 93 -39.46 36.07 -63.28
CA ASP A 93 -39.59 36.95 -62.11
C ASP A 93 -40.71 38.00 -62.00
N TYR A 94 -41.42 37.85 -60.88
CA TYR A 94 -42.49 38.69 -60.37
C TYR A 94 -41.94 39.95 -59.70
N GLY A 95 -42.33 41.12 -60.20
CA GLY A 95 -42.32 42.39 -59.47
C GLY A 95 -43.72 43.00 -59.51
N PHE A 96 -44.39 43.07 -58.36
CA PHE A 96 -45.71 43.68 -58.17
C PHE A 96 -45.74 45.15 -58.62
N SER A 97 -46.65 45.52 -59.53
CA SER A 97 -47.17 46.89 -59.64
C SER A 97 -48.54 46.93 -60.32
N SER A 98 -49.47 47.60 -59.66
CA SER A 98 -50.89 47.75 -59.93
C SER A 98 -51.20 48.56 -61.20
N ARG A 99 -52.11 48.10 -62.08
CA ARG A 99 -52.99 48.98 -62.90
C ARG A 99 -54.18 48.25 -63.56
N PRO A 100 -55.31 48.94 -63.79
CA PRO A 100 -56.64 48.35 -63.95
C PRO A 100 -57.04 48.02 -65.40
N GLY A 101 -58.01 47.11 -65.53
CA GLY A 101 -58.47 46.51 -66.78
C GLY A 101 -59.11 47.46 -67.79
N HIS A 102 -58.80 47.20 -69.06
CA HIS A 102 -59.48 47.74 -70.22
C HIS A 102 -60.80 46.98 -70.45
N SER A 103 -61.92 47.64 -70.16
CA SER A 103 -63.27 47.24 -70.54
C SER A 103 -63.54 47.71 -71.98
N THR A 104 -63.57 46.80 -72.95
CA THR A 104 -63.97 47.06 -74.35
C THR A 104 -65.36 46.53 -74.72
N VAL A 105 -66.19 46.14 -73.74
CA VAL A 105 -67.47 45.46 -74.00
C VAL A 105 -68.67 46.42 -74.18
N TRP A 106 -68.49 47.75 -74.07
CA TRP A 106 -69.60 48.72 -74.10
C TRP A 106 -69.94 49.31 -75.48
N ASN A 107 -69.25 48.93 -76.56
CA ASN A 107 -69.49 49.51 -77.89
C ASN A 107 -70.66 48.89 -78.68
N ASP A 108 -71.28 47.81 -78.19
CA ASP A 108 -72.38 47.12 -78.91
C ASP A 108 -73.79 47.68 -78.58
N TYR A 109 -73.93 48.43 -77.49
CA TYR A 109 -75.24 48.99 -77.11
C TYR A 109 -75.70 50.11 -78.07
N GLY A 110 -74.76 50.92 -78.56
CA GLY A 110 -75.04 51.96 -79.57
C GLY A 110 -75.48 51.36 -80.92
N ALA A 111 -74.80 50.30 -81.38
CA ALA A 111 -75.13 49.62 -82.63
C ALA A 111 -76.48 48.89 -82.59
N CYS A 112 -76.89 48.39 -81.43
CA CYS A 112 -78.21 47.79 -81.26
C CYS A 112 -79.32 48.85 -81.29
N ASN A 113 -79.14 49.96 -80.58
CA ASN A 113 -80.13 51.04 -80.53
C ASN A 113 -80.34 51.69 -81.91
N ASP A 114 -79.27 51.89 -82.68
CA ASP A 114 -79.35 52.40 -84.05
C ASP A 114 -80.11 51.44 -84.99
N LYS A 115 -79.94 50.12 -84.84
CA LYS A 115 -80.69 49.11 -85.61
C LYS A 115 -82.18 49.12 -85.27
N VAL A 116 -82.54 49.27 -83.99
CA VAL A 116 -83.94 49.37 -83.56
C VAL A 116 -84.58 50.65 -84.09
N HIS A 117 -83.92 51.79 -83.96
CA HIS A 117 -84.41 53.06 -84.52
C HIS A 117 -84.58 53.00 -86.04
N LYS A 118 -83.64 52.37 -86.76
CA LYS A 118 -83.72 52.18 -88.21
C LYS A 118 -84.86 51.24 -88.61
N ALA A 119 -85.09 50.15 -87.88
CA ALA A 119 -86.21 49.22 -88.12
C ALA A 119 -87.57 49.88 -87.87
N VAL A 120 -87.71 50.66 -86.79
CA VAL A 120 -88.93 51.44 -86.50
C VAL A 120 -89.19 52.49 -87.59
N ALA A 121 -88.15 53.16 -88.09
CA ALA A 121 -88.27 54.13 -89.17
C ALA A 121 -88.71 53.48 -90.49
N ILE A 122 -88.17 52.31 -90.84
CA ILE A 122 -88.57 51.54 -92.03
C ILE A 122 -90.03 51.10 -91.92
N CYS A 123 -90.44 50.55 -90.77
CA CYS A 123 -91.82 50.11 -90.55
C CYS A 123 -92.82 51.26 -90.72
N ARG A 124 -92.54 52.45 -90.13
CA ARG A 124 -93.37 53.64 -90.33
C ARG A 124 -93.43 54.12 -91.78
N ALA A 125 -92.32 54.01 -92.52
CA ALA A 125 -92.26 54.39 -93.92
C ALA A 125 -93.09 53.44 -94.81
N GLU A 126 -92.97 52.13 -94.60
CA GLU A 126 -93.73 51.10 -95.32
C GLU A 126 -95.25 51.22 -95.06
N GLU A 127 -95.66 51.49 -93.82
CA GLU A 127 -97.07 51.74 -93.46
C GLU A 127 -97.62 52.99 -94.15
N THR A 128 -96.84 54.07 -94.17
CA THR A 128 -97.22 55.32 -94.84
C THR A 128 -97.37 55.11 -96.34
N GLU A 129 -96.47 54.34 -96.96
CA GLU A 129 -96.52 54.05 -98.39
C GLU A 129 -97.69 53.11 -98.75
N SER A 130 -97.95 52.09 -97.93
CA SER A 130 -99.09 51.19 -98.09
C SER A 130 -100.43 51.94 -97.99
N CYS A 131 -100.57 52.83 -97.00
CA CYS A 131 -101.76 53.67 -96.85
C CYS A 131 -101.96 54.62 -98.06
N LYS A 132 -100.87 55.23 -98.56
CA LYS A 132 -100.91 56.07 -99.78
C LYS A 132 -101.34 55.26 -101.01
N LYS A 133 -100.82 54.04 -101.19
CA LYS A 133 -101.20 53.15 -102.30
C LYS A 133 -102.68 52.75 -102.23
N GLN A 134 -103.20 52.45 -101.03
CA GLN A 134 -104.61 52.14 -100.83
C GLN A 134 -105.51 53.34 -101.13
N MET A 135 -105.14 54.55 -100.68
CA MET A 135 -105.85 55.79 -101.02
C MET A 135 -105.90 56.03 -102.53
N ALA A 136 -104.75 55.93 -103.22
CA ALA A 136 -104.68 56.18 -104.67
C ALA A 136 -105.51 55.19 -105.49
N ASN A 137 -105.49 53.90 -105.13
CA ASN A 137 -106.30 52.86 -105.80
C ASN A 137 -107.80 53.14 -105.64
N LEU A 138 -108.24 53.61 -104.47
CA LEU A 138 -109.64 53.89 -104.21
C LEU A 138 -110.10 55.22 -104.82
N GLU A 139 -109.26 56.26 -104.86
CA GLU A 139 -109.54 57.46 -105.64
C GLU A 139 -109.75 57.13 -107.12
N GLN A 140 -108.95 56.22 -107.68
CA GLN A 140 -109.13 55.73 -109.05
C GLN A 140 -110.48 55.02 -109.21
N LYS A 141 -110.84 54.08 -108.31
CA LYS A 141 -112.15 53.40 -108.33
C LYS A 141 -113.31 54.38 -108.19
N LEU A 142 -113.17 55.45 -107.40
CA LEU A 142 -114.18 56.48 -107.22
C LEU A 142 -114.36 57.32 -108.49
N ARG A 143 -113.25 57.67 -109.16
CA ARG A 143 -113.29 58.34 -110.47
C ARG A 143 -114.00 57.46 -111.50
N GLU A 144 -113.69 56.16 -111.54
CA GLU A 144 -114.37 55.21 -112.43
C GLU A 144 -115.86 55.07 -112.11
N HIS A 145 -116.23 55.01 -110.82
CA HIS A 145 -117.63 54.93 -110.39
C HIS A 145 -118.42 56.20 -110.72
N CYS A 146 -117.93 57.39 -110.39
CA CYS A 146 -118.64 58.63 -110.75
C CYS A 146 -118.64 58.87 -112.27
N THR A 147 -117.62 58.43 -113.02
CA THR A 147 -117.67 58.45 -114.50
C THR A 147 -118.76 57.53 -115.03
N LYS A 148 -118.86 56.28 -114.53
CA LYS A 148 -119.96 55.36 -114.89
C LYS A 148 -121.34 55.87 -114.48
N ALA A 149 -121.45 56.51 -113.30
CA ALA A 149 -122.70 57.10 -112.83
C ALA A 149 -123.13 58.27 -113.73
N ILE A 150 -122.19 59.13 -114.15
CA ILE A 150 -122.45 60.21 -115.11
C ILE A 150 -122.85 59.62 -116.47
N GLU A 151 -122.13 58.61 -116.99
CA GLU A 151 -122.48 57.96 -118.26
C GLU A 151 -123.86 57.29 -118.24
N ASN A 152 -124.21 56.59 -117.16
CA ASN A 152 -125.50 55.90 -117.02
C ASN A 152 -126.66 56.88 -116.84
N THR A 153 -126.44 58.02 -116.17
CA THR A 153 -127.50 59.03 -115.92
C THR A 153 -127.69 59.95 -117.13
N CYS A 154 -126.64 60.23 -117.90
CA CYS A 154 -126.73 61.05 -119.11
C CYS A 154 -127.20 60.29 -120.37
N LYS A 155 -127.05 58.95 -120.44
CA LYS A 155 -127.55 58.15 -121.59
C LYS A 155 -129.03 57.79 -121.52
N ASN A 156 -129.66 57.79 -120.35
CA ASN A 156 -131.01 57.23 -120.18
C ASN A 156 -132.16 58.23 -119.98
N ASN A 157 -131.90 59.55 -120.07
CA ASN A 157 -132.94 60.58 -119.91
C ASN A 157 -133.04 61.52 -121.13
N PHE A 158 -133.19 60.94 -122.32
CA PHE A 158 -133.77 61.65 -123.47
C PHE A 158 -135.30 61.52 -123.36
N SER A 159 -135.97 62.37 -122.57
CA SER A 159 -137.43 62.74 -122.64
C SER A 159 -138.02 63.34 -121.34
N ARG A 160 -137.35 64.28 -120.65
CA ARG A 160 -138.01 65.34 -119.83
C ARG A 160 -136.94 66.27 -119.22
N PRO A 161 -137.09 67.61 -119.30
CA PRO A 161 -136.17 68.52 -118.64
C PRO A 161 -136.54 68.66 -117.15
N GLN A 162 -135.87 67.91 -116.29
CA GLN A 162 -135.69 68.25 -114.87
C GLN A 162 -134.19 68.42 -114.62
N SER A 163 -133.85 69.50 -113.92
CA SER A 163 -132.52 70.11 -113.75
C SER A 163 -131.43 69.14 -113.28
N GLY A 164 -130.28 69.18 -113.94
CA GLY A 164 -129.08 68.36 -113.68
C GLY A 164 -128.29 68.68 -112.41
N ASP A 165 -128.92 69.14 -111.33
CA ASP A 165 -128.26 69.45 -110.06
C ASP A 165 -128.27 68.27 -109.05
N ASP A 166 -129.26 67.37 -109.10
CA ASP A 166 -129.40 66.26 -108.13
C ASP A 166 -128.30 65.17 -108.26
N CYS A 167 -127.77 64.95 -109.46
CA CYS A 167 -126.77 63.89 -109.68
C CYS A 167 -125.38 64.28 -109.14
N LYS A 168 -125.07 65.58 -109.09
CA LYS A 168 -123.80 66.11 -108.56
C LYS A 168 -123.77 66.08 -107.03
N GLU A 169 -124.93 66.20 -106.38
CA GLU A 169 -125.04 66.15 -104.93
C GLU A 169 -124.93 64.71 -104.39
N ASN A 170 -125.50 63.72 -105.09
CA ASN A 170 -125.36 62.31 -104.69
C ASN A 170 -123.91 61.78 -104.80
N CYS A 171 -123.16 62.07 -105.87
CA CYS A 171 -121.74 61.69 -105.95
C CYS A 171 -120.89 62.39 -104.86
N LYS A 172 -121.26 63.61 -104.42
CA LYS A 172 -120.60 64.27 -103.27
C LYS A 172 -120.89 63.55 -101.94
N LYS A 173 -122.14 63.11 -101.70
CA LYS A 173 -122.51 62.38 -100.47
C LYS A 173 -121.88 60.99 -100.41
N GLU A 174 -121.83 60.26 -101.52
CA GLU A 174 -121.13 58.97 -101.59
C GLU A 174 -119.62 59.12 -101.39
N LYS A 175 -118.99 60.15 -102.00
CA LYS A 175 -117.57 60.45 -101.78
C LYS A 175 -117.25 60.67 -100.30
N ALA A 176 -118.03 61.52 -99.62
CA ALA A 176 -117.83 61.80 -98.19
C ALA A 176 -118.01 60.53 -97.33
N SER A 177 -119.04 59.71 -97.60
CA SER A 177 -119.25 58.45 -96.87
C SER A 177 -118.12 57.44 -97.07
N LEU A 178 -117.52 57.41 -98.27
CA LEU A 178 -116.39 56.53 -98.57
C LEU A 178 -115.10 57.04 -97.91
N GLU A 179 -114.87 58.35 -97.90
CA GLU A 179 -113.77 58.99 -97.17
C GLU A 179 -113.84 58.68 -95.67
N ASP A 180 -115.02 58.78 -95.04
CA ASP A 180 -115.21 58.44 -93.63
C ASP A 180 -114.94 56.96 -93.33
N ARG A 181 -115.45 56.03 -94.17
CA ARG A 181 -115.17 54.59 -94.03
C ARG A 181 -113.69 54.28 -94.20
N LEU A 182 -113.00 55.00 -95.08
CA LEU A 182 -111.57 54.83 -95.30
C LEU A 182 -110.77 55.34 -94.11
N GLN A 183 -111.11 56.52 -93.60
CA GLN A 183 -110.45 57.08 -92.44
C GLN A 183 -110.62 56.17 -91.22
N ALA A 184 -111.79 55.54 -91.05
CA ALA A 184 -112.02 54.52 -90.03
C ALA A 184 -111.21 53.23 -90.26
N GLN A 185 -111.08 52.75 -91.50
CA GLN A 185 -110.25 51.58 -91.82
C GLN A 185 -108.75 51.85 -91.61
N CYS A 186 -108.26 53.03 -92.02
CA CYS A 186 -106.90 53.47 -91.77
C CYS A 186 -106.63 53.62 -90.27
N ALA A 187 -107.55 54.21 -89.50
CA ALA A 187 -107.43 54.30 -88.04
C ALA A 187 -107.39 52.92 -87.37
N THR A 188 -108.21 51.97 -87.84
CA THR A 188 -108.22 50.59 -87.34
C THR A 188 -106.91 49.85 -87.68
N ALA A 189 -106.41 50.03 -88.90
CA ALA A 189 -105.13 49.44 -89.32
C ALA A 189 -103.95 50.02 -88.52
N GLN A 190 -103.94 51.34 -88.28
CA GLN A 190 -102.96 52.00 -87.42
C GLN A 190 -103.03 51.49 -85.97
N LEU A 191 -104.23 51.31 -85.42
CA LEU A 191 -104.40 50.78 -84.06
C LEU A 191 -103.91 49.32 -83.94
N ASN A 192 -104.25 48.48 -84.91
CA ASN A 192 -103.81 47.08 -84.94
C ASN A 192 -102.30 46.96 -85.10
N ALA A 193 -101.70 47.79 -85.96
CA ALA A 193 -100.25 47.86 -86.14
C ALA A 193 -99.56 48.35 -84.86
N ALA A 194 -100.05 49.43 -84.24
CA ALA A 194 -99.52 49.93 -82.97
C ALA A 194 -99.62 48.89 -81.84
N THR A 195 -100.72 48.13 -81.79
CA THR A 195 -100.91 47.05 -80.81
C THR A 195 -99.93 45.91 -81.05
N LYS A 196 -99.70 45.53 -82.31
CA LYS A 196 -98.72 44.50 -82.68
C LYS A 196 -97.30 44.96 -82.36
N CYS A 197 -96.91 46.18 -82.73
CA CYS A 197 -95.61 46.75 -82.39
C CYS A 197 -95.37 46.78 -80.88
N LYS A 198 -96.40 47.13 -80.09
CA LYS A 198 -96.30 47.11 -78.62
C LYS A 198 -96.12 45.69 -78.08
N SER A 199 -96.88 44.72 -78.59
CA SER A 199 -96.74 43.30 -78.23
C SER A 199 -95.34 42.77 -78.56
N ASP A 200 -94.80 43.11 -79.73
CA ASP A 200 -93.45 42.71 -80.16
C ASP A 200 -92.38 43.38 -79.29
N GLN A 201 -92.56 44.65 -78.94
CA GLN A 201 -91.68 45.39 -78.02
C GLN A 201 -91.69 44.78 -76.60
N ASP A 202 -92.86 44.45 -76.06
CA ASP A 202 -92.99 43.83 -74.73
C ASP A 202 -92.35 42.43 -74.72
N THR A 203 -92.57 41.64 -75.77
CA THR A 203 -91.95 40.31 -75.94
C THR A 203 -90.42 40.42 -76.02
N MET A 204 -89.91 41.39 -76.78
CA MET A 204 -88.47 41.65 -76.88
C MET A 204 -87.88 42.10 -75.53
N THR A 205 -88.56 43.00 -74.83
CA THR A 205 -88.14 43.51 -73.51
C THR A 205 -88.10 42.38 -72.47
N GLU A 206 -89.10 41.50 -72.46
CA GLU A 206 -89.12 40.32 -71.59
C GLU A 206 -88.02 39.32 -71.97
N GLY A 207 -87.73 39.15 -73.26
CA GLY A 207 -86.58 38.38 -73.74
C GLY A 207 -85.25 38.92 -73.22
N TYR A 208 -85.04 40.24 -73.31
CA TYR A 208 -83.86 40.90 -72.75
C TYR A 208 -83.78 40.75 -71.23
N ARG A 209 -84.90 40.87 -70.52
CA ARG A 209 -84.95 40.70 -69.06
C ARG A 209 -84.53 39.30 -68.64
N LYS A 210 -85.02 38.26 -69.33
CA LYS A 210 -84.63 36.86 -69.08
C LYS A 210 -83.16 36.62 -69.40
N SER A 211 -82.67 37.15 -70.52
CA SER A 211 -81.26 37.02 -70.90
C SER A 211 -80.33 37.68 -69.88
N ASN A 212 -80.67 38.88 -69.40
CA ASN A 212 -79.88 39.58 -68.39
C ASN A 212 -79.87 38.83 -67.07
N LYS A 213 -81.01 38.28 -66.64
CA LYS A 213 -81.08 37.46 -65.42
C LYS A 213 -80.17 36.22 -65.50
N LEU A 214 -80.18 35.52 -66.63
CA LEU A 214 -79.28 34.38 -66.85
C LEU A 214 -77.80 34.80 -66.84
N LEU A 215 -77.49 35.95 -67.42
CA LEU A 215 -76.13 36.49 -67.45
C LEU A 215 -75.65 36.93 -66.05
N GLU A 216 -76.54 37.48 -65.21
CA GLU A 216 -76.25 37.77 -63.80
C GLU A 216 -75.99 36.48 -63.00
N GLU A 217 -76.84 35.46 -63.18
CA GLU A 217 -76.68 34.14 -62.53
C GLU A 217 -75.37 33.46 -62.97
N GLU A 218 -75.00 33.54 -64.26
CA GLU A 218 -73.74 33.00 -64.76
C GLU A 218 -72.52 33.77 -64.25
N ASN A 219 -72.58 35.11 -64.21
CA ASN A 219 -71.50 35.92 -63.64
C ASN A 219 -71.30 35.63 -62.15
N GLU A 220 -72.36 35.42 -61.39
CA GLU A 220 -72.29 35.06 -59.97
C GLU A 220 -71.67 33.66 -59.79
N ARG A 221 -72.02 32.70 -60.66
CA ARG A 221 -71.39 31.37 -60.67
C ARG A 221 -69.89 31.48 -60.98
N LEU A 222 -69.51 32.28 -61.97
CA LEU A 222 -68.10 32.49 -62.35
C LEU A 222 -67.30 33.18 -61.24
N ARG A 223 -67.91 34.14 -60.52
CA ARG A 223 -67.29 34.76 -59.34
C ARG A 223 -67.00 33.72 -58.26
N LYS A 224 -67.97 32.88 -57.92
CA LYS A 224 -67.78 31.80 -56.94
C LYS A 224 -66.68 30.82 -57.36
N GLN A 225 -66.65 30.42 -58.63
CA GLN A 225 -65.58 29.56 -59.16
C GLN A 225 -64.20 30.24 -59.09
N ASN A 226 -64.11 31.53 -59.38
CA ASN A 226 -62.87 32.28 -59.26
C ASN A 226 -62.41 32.41 -57.79
N ASP A 227 -63.34 32.63 -56.86
CA ASP A 227 -63.02 32.69 -55.43
C ASP A 227 -62.55 31.32 -54.91
N GLU A 228 -63.19 30.22 -55.33
CA GLU A 228 -62.77 28.85 -55.03
C GLU A 228 -61.37 28.54 -55.59
N LEU A 229 -61.09 28.94 -56.84
CA LEU A 229 -59.76 28.78 -57.44
C LEU A 229 -58.70 29.64 -56.76
N ALA A 230 -59.04 30.88 -56.38
CA ALA A 230 -58.14 31.76 -55.64
C ALA A 230 -57.83 31.20 -54.25
N GLN A 231 -58.82 30.60 -53.58
CA GLN A 231 -58.63 29.95 -52.29
C GLN A 231 -57.76 28.70 -52.43
N LYS A 232 -58.05 27.85 -53.42
CA LYS A 232 -57.23 26.67 -53.73
C LYS A 232 -55.77 27.05 -54.02
N ALA A 233 -55.53 28.10 -54.80
CA ALA A 233 -54.18 28.59 -55.08
C ALA A 233 -53.44 29.06 -53.82
N LYS A 234 -54.13 29.69 -52.87
CA LYS A 234 -53.55 30.06 -51.57
C LYS A 234 -53.19 28.84 -50.73
N ASP A 235 -54.05 27.82 -50.74
CA ASP A 235 -53.81 26.59 -49.98
C ASP A 235 -52.65 25.78 -50.61
N ASP A 236 -52.59 25.68 -51.93
CA ASP A 236 -51.46 25.08 -52.66
C ASP A 236 -50.14 25.82 -52.37
N GLN A 237 -50.16 27.16 -52.31
CA GLN A 237 -48.99 27.97 -51.94
C GLN A 237 -48.54 27.71 -50.51
N LYS A 238 -49.47 27.62 -49.54
CA LYS A 238 -49.14 27.27 -48.16
C LYS A 238 -48.54 25.87 -48.05
N THR A 239 -49.09 24.90 -48.79
CA THR A 239 -48.56 23.54 -48.84
C THR A 239 -47.15 23.52 -49.42
N LYS A 240 -46.87 24.31 -50.46
CA LYS A 240 -45.53 24.45 -51.02
C LYS A 240 -44.54 25.05 -50.03
N GLU A 241 -44.94 26.08 -49.28
CA GLU A 241 -44.11 26.69 -48.24
C GLU A 241 -43.84 25.71 -47.09
N ALA A 242 -44.84 24.92 -46.68
CA ALA A 242 -44.66 23.87 -45.68
C ALA A 242 -43.66 22.79 -46.14
N PHE A 243 -43.75 22.33 -47.39
CA PHE A 243 -42.77 21.38 -47.93
C PHE A 243 -41.36 21.97 -48.04
N GLN A 244 -41.23 23.26 -48.37
CA GLN A 244 -39.92 23.92 -48.39
C GLN A 244 -39.30 23.98 -46.98
N GLN A 245 -40.11 24.34 -45.97
CA GLN A 245 -39.66 24.34 -44.58
C GLN A 245 -39.26 22.93 -44.10
N GLU A 246 -40.01 21.90 -44.49
CA GLU A 246 -39.66 20.52 -44.16
C GLU A 246 -38.35 20.08 -44.83
N ASN A 247 -38.14 20.42 -46.10
CA ASN A 247 -36.87 20.16 -46.79
C ASN A 247 -35.69 20.86 -46.13
N ASP A 248 -35.84 22.12 -45.71
CA ASP A 248 -34.79 22.86 -45.00
C ASP A 248 -34.49 22.23 -43.63
N ARG A 249 -35.51 21.72 -42.93
CA ARG A 249 -35.34 20.98 -41.66
C ARG A 249 -34.62 19.66 -41.88
N LEU A 250 -34.99 18.90 -42.91
CA LEU A 250 -34.32 17.64 -43.25
C LEU A 250 -32.85 17.87 -43.62
N LYS A 251 -32.56 18.92 -44.39
CA LYS A 251 -31.19 19.31 -44.73
C LYS A 251 -30.35 19.65 -43.50
N ASN A 252 -30.91 20.43 -42.56
CA ASN A 252 -30.22 20.71 -41.29
C ASN A 252 -29.98 19.44 -40.47
N GLN A 253 -30.92 18.49 -40.46
CA GLN A 253 -30.73 17.20 -39.81
C GLN A 253 -29.64 16.35 -40.49
N GLU A 254 -29.55 16.36 -41.82
CA GLU A 254 -28.47 15.71 -42.56
C GLU A 254 -27.09 16.30 -42.19
N ASP A 255 -26.99 17.63 -42.12
CA ASP A 255 -25.75 18.31 -41.72
C ASP A 255 -25.36 17.99 -40.26
N GLU A 256 -26.31 17.98 -39.33
CA GLU A 256 -26.08 17.55 -37.94
C GLU A 256 -25.62 16.09 -37.86
N ASN A 257 -26.24 15.20 -38.62
CA ASN A 257 -25.86 13.80 -38.66
C ASN A 257 -24.47 13.60 -39.28
N ALA A 258 -24.14 14.33 -40.34
CA ALA A 258 -22.81 14.31 -40.94
C ALA A 258 -21.74 14.81 -39.96
N GLN A 259 -22.07 15.84 -39.15
CA GLN A 259 -21.17 16.33 -38.11
C GLN A 259 -20.98 15.31 -36.98
N LYS A 260 -22.05 14.70 -36.47
CA LYS A 260 -21.98 13.61 -35.49
C LYS A 260 -21.15 12.43 -36.00
N LEU A 261 -21.25 12.10 -37.29
CA LEU A 261 -20.46 11.04 -37.91
C LEU A 261 -18.95 11.36 -37.87
N LYS A 262 -18.57 12.60 -38.18
CA LYS A 262 -17.16 13.07 -38.09
C LYS A 262 -16.64 13.02 -36.65
N ASP A 263 -17.45 13.43 -35.69
CA ASP A 263 -17.04 13.41 -34.28
C ASP A 263 -16.91 11.98 -33.73
N ASN A 264 -17.80 11.06 -34.15
CA ASN A 264 -17.68 9.64 -33.86
C ASN A 264 -16.41 9.04 -34.49
N GLN A 265 -16.05 9.43 -35.71
CA GLN A 265 -14.82 8.98 -36.36
C GLN A 265 -13.57 9.45 -35.61
N LYS A 266 -13.53 10.73 -35.20
CA LYS A 266 -12.45 11.26 -34.35
C LYS A 266 -12.37 10.56 -32.99
N ALA A 267 -13.51 10.24 -32.38
CA ALA A 267 -13.55 9.50 -31.12
C ALA A 267 -13.01 8.07 -31.29
N LYS A 268 -13.33 7.42 -32.41
CA LYS A 268 -12.79 6.09 -32.77
C LYS A 268 -11.27 6.13 -32.94
N GLU A 269 -10.73 7.12 -33.66
CA GLU A 269 -9.28 7.28 -33.84
C GLU A 269 -8.55 7.52 -32.51
N LYS A 270 -9.12 8.33 -31.62
CA LYS A 270 -8.57 8.53 -30.27
C LYS A 270 -8.60 7.25 -29.43
N LEU A 271 -9.65 6.45 -29.54
CA LEU A 271 -9.76 5.17 -28.84
C LEU A 271 -8.71 4.16 -29.36
N GLU A 272 -8.49 4.13 -30.67
CA GLU A 272 -7.47 3.28 -31.30
C GLU A 272 -6.05 3.68 -30.85
N GLN A 273 -5.73 4.97 -30.83
CA GLN A 273 -4.46 5.48 -30.28
C GLN A 273 -4.27 5.14 -28.79
N ALA A 274 -5.33 5.25 -27.99
CA ALA A 274 -5.28 4.87 -26.58
C ALA A 274 -5.02 3.37 -26.39
N ASN A 275 -5.62 2.52 -27.23
CA ASN A 275 -5.38 1.08 -27.21
C ASN A 275 -3.94 0.72 -27.62
N GLU A 276 -3.39 1.38 -28.65
CA GLU A 276 -1.98 1.21 -29.03
C GLU A 276 -1.02 1.62 -27.90
N ALA A 277 -1.30 2.74 -27.22
CA ALA A 277 -0.51 3.19 -26.07
C ALA A 277 -0.57 2.17 -24.91
N LEU A 278 -1.75 1.63 -24.60
CA LEU A 278 -1.92 0.58 -23.60
C LEU A 278 -1.19 -0.71 -23.98
N GLU A 279 -1.17 -1.09 -25.27
CA GLU A 279 -0.42 -2.26 -25.72
C GLU A 279 1.10 -2.05 -25.56
N GLN A 280 1.60 -0.85 -25.85
CA GLN A 280 3.00 -0.49 -25.62
C GLN A 280 3.37 -0.50 -24.14
N GLU A 281 2.50 0.03 -23.27
CA GLU A 281 2.68 0.00 -21.82
C GLU A 281 2.71 -1.45 -21.30
N ASN A 282 1.80 -2.30 -21.77
CA ASN A 282 1.80 -3.73 -21.43
C ASN A 282 3.09 -4.45 -21.88
N LYS A 283 3.62 -4.13 -23.07
CA LYS A 283 4.92 -4.66 -23.52
C LYS A 283 6.06 -4.20 -22.61
N ARG A 284 6.06 -2.94 -22.17
CA ARG A 284 7.05 -2.39 -21.23
C ARG A 284 6.95 -3.04 -19.86
N LEU A 285 5.75 -3.18 -19.30
CA LEU A 285 5.52 -3.85 -18.02
C LEU A 285 5.95 -5.32 -18.06
N LYS A 286 5.67 -6.03 -19.17
CA LYS A 286 6.14 -7.40 -19.37
C LYS A 286 7.67 -7.50 -19.37
N LYS A 287 8.36 -6.53 -19.98
CA LYS A 287 9.83 -6.46 -19.96
C LYS A 287 10.36 -6.21 -18.54
N GLN A 288 9.78 -5.25 -17.81
CA GLN A 288 10.15 -4.97 -16.42
C GLN A 288 9.90 -6.18 -15.51
N ASN A 289 8.76 -6.86 -15.67
CA ASN A 289 8.46 -8.06 -14.89
C ASN A 289 9.49 -9.18 -15.14
N ASN A 290 9.91 -9.39 -16.39
CA ASN A 290 10.97 -10.35 -16.70
C ASN A 290 12.31 -9.95 -16.07
N GLU A 291 12.66 -8.66 -16.05
CA GLU A 291 13.86 -8.14 -15.36
C GLU A 291 13.78 -8.38 -13.85
N TYR A 292 12.63 -8.15 -13.22
CA TYR A 292 12.41 -8.46 -11.80
C TYR A 292 12.52 -9.96 -11.49
N VAL A 293 11.94 -10.82 -12.34
CA VAL A 293 12.06 -12.27 -12.18
C VAL A 293 13.51 -12.73 -12.32
N GLN A 294 14.28 -12.14 -13.23
CA GLN A 294 15.70 -12.46 -13.37
C GLN A 294 16.50 -12.00 -12.14
N LYS A 295 16.26 -10.77 -11.67
CA LYS A 295 16.89 -10.27 -10.45
C LYS A 295 16.58 -11.14 -9.23
N ALA A 296 15.33 -11.59 -9.08
CA ALA A 296 14.94 -12.48 -7.99
C ALA A 296 15.69 -13.83 -8.04
N LYS A 297 15.96 -14.37 -9.25
CA LYS A 297 16.80 -15.57 -9.41
C LYS A 297 18.25 -15.32 -9.04
N ASP A 298 18.79 -14.16 -9.40
CA ASP A 298 20.16 -13.78 -9.07
C ASP A 298 20.32 -13.56 -7.56
N ASP A 299 19.35 -12.91 -6.92
CA ASP A 299 19.28 -12.72 -5.46
C ASP A 299 19.16 -14.08 -4.74
N GLN A 300 18.37 -15.02 -5.26
CA GLN A 300 18.27 -16.38 -4.72
C GLN A 300 19.61 -17.13 -4.85
N LYS A 301 20.30 -17.02 -5.98
CA LYS A 301 21.62 -17.63 -6.17
C LYS A 301 22.68 -17.01 -5.25
N ALA A 302 22.62 -15.69 -5.03
CA ALA A 302 23.48 -15.01 -4.07
C ALA A 302 23.22 -15.49 -2.63
N LYS A 303 21.96 -15.70 -2.26
CA LYS A 303 21.57 -16.27 -0.97
C LYS A 303 22.11 -17.69 -0.80
N GLU A 304 21.93 -18.57 -1.79
CA GLU A 304 22.45 -19.94 -1.76
C GLU A 304 23.98 -19.99 -1.64
N ASN A 305 24.70 -19.07 -2.31
CA ASN A 305 26.14 -18.95 -2.15
C ASN A 305 26.52 -18.48 -0.74
N SER A 306 25.83 -17.48 -0.19
CA SER A 306 26.08 -17.00 1.17
C SER A 306 25.77 -18.05 2.24
N GLU A 307 24.77 -18.91 2.02
CA GLU A 307 24.47 -20.05 2.89
C GLU A 307 25.60 -21.09 2.83
N ARG A 308 26.13 -21.39 1.63
CA ARG A 308 27.30 -22.28 1.46
C ARG A 308 28.53 -21.74 2.17
N ASP A 309 28.83 -20.44 2.02
CA ASP A 309 29.97 -19.81 2.69
C ASP A 309 29.82 -19.87 4.23
N ASN A 310 28.60 -19.71 4.75
CA ASN A 310 28.32 -19.87 6.18
C ASN A 310 28.52 -21.32 6.65
N GLU A 311 28.08 -22.32 5.88
CA GLU A 311 28.33 -23.73 6.20
C GLU A 311 29.83 -24.06 6.22
N GLU A 312 30.61 -23.53 5.26
CA GLU A 312 32.06 -23.69 5.22
C GLU A 312 32.73 -23.04 6.45
N LEU A 313 32.34 -21.82 6.81
CA LEU A 313 32.81 -21.13 8.01
C LEU A 313 32.44 -21.87 9.30
N GLU A 314 31.26 -22.48 9.37
CA GLU A 314 30.85 -23.27 10.53
C GLU A 314 31.72 -24.54 10.66
N GLN A 315 32.05 -25.19 9.54
CA GLN A 315 32.97 -26.33 9.52
C GLN A 315 34.39 -25.92 9.91
N GLU A 316 34.89 -24.77 9.43
CA GLU A 316 36.19 -24.24 9.80
C GLU A 316 36.24 -23.89 11.30
N ASN A 317 35.21 -23.26 11.84
CA ASN A 317 35.09 -22.99 13.27
C ASN A 317 35.07 -24.27 14.11
N LYS A 318 34.40 -25.33 13.66
CA LYS A 318 34.44 -26.66 14.31
C LYS A 318 35.86 -27.24 14.32
N LYS A 319 36.61 -27.12 13.21
CA LYS A 319 38.02 -27.56 13.13
C LYS A 319 38.93 -26.74 14.04
N LEU A 320 38.82 -25.41 14.02
CA LEU A 320 39.60 -24.51 14.87
C LEU A 320 39.32 -24.76 16.35
N LYS A 321 38.06 -24.99 16.72
CA LYS A 321 37.69 -25.35 18.10
C LYS A 321 38.39 -26.64 18.54
N LYS A 322 38.39 -27.67 17.69
CA LYS A 322 39.09 -28.93 17.97
C LYS A 322 40.60 -28.73 18.14
N GLN A 323 41.23 -27.94 17.27
CA GLN A 323 42.65 -27.59 17.40
C GLN A 323 42.94 -26.82 18.70
N ASN A 324 42.04 -25.92 19.11
CA ASN A 324 42.19 -25.15 20.34
C ASN A 324 42.07 -26.04 21.58
N ASP A 325 41.14 -27.01 21.56
CA ASP A 325 41.01 -28.02 22.62
C ASP A 325 42.27 -28.92 22.70
N GLU A 326 42.84 -29.31 21.56
CA GLU A 326 44.11 -30.05 21.49
C GLU A 326 45.28 -29.23 22.03
N HIS A 327 45.36 -27.93 21.69
CA HIS A 327 46.36 -27.02 22.25
C HIS A 327 46.20 -26.80 23.75
N ALA A 328 44.96 -26.66 24.24
CA ALA A 328 44.67 -26.54 25.66
C ALA A 328 45.05 -27.80 26.43
N GLN A 329 44.84 -28.98 25.84
CA GLN A 329 45.26 -30.24 26.43
C GLN A 329 46.79 -30.36 26.47
N LYS A 330 47.47 -30.03 25.36
CA LYS A 330 48.94 -30.00 25.32
C LYS A 330 49.53 -29.01 26.34
N ALA A 331 48.91 -27.84 26.52
CA ALA A 331 49.34 -26.87 27.53
C ALA A 331 49.17 -27.40 28.96
N LYS A 332 48.13 -28.20 29.24
CA LYS A 332 47.99 -28.90 30.53
C LYS A 332 49.06 -29.95 30.74
N ASP A 333 49.39 -30.71 29.70
CA ASP A 333 50.43 -31.74 29.76
C ASP A 333 51.82 -31.11 29.93
N ASP A 334 52.10 -30.01 29.24
CA ASP A 334 53.34 -29.21 29.41
C ASP A 334 53.42 -28.63 30.83
N GLN A 335 52.31 -28.11 31.37
CA GLN A 335 52.26 -27.62 32.76
C GLN A 335 52.49 -28.73 33.77
N ARG A 336 51.93 -29.92 33.54
CA ARG A 336 52.14 -31.10 34.40
C ARG A 336 53.60 -31.55 34.38
N THR A 337 54.21 -31.56 33.19
CA THR A 337 55.63 -31.87 33.01
C THR A 337 56.51 -30.84 33.72
N LYS A 338 56.15 -29.55 33.66
CA LYS A 338 56.84 -28.48 34.39
C LYS A 338 56.75 -28.67 35.90
N ASP A 339 55.58 -29.01 36.43
CA ASP A 339 55.39 -29.26 37.86
C ASP A 339 56.19 -30.48 38.33
N GLU A 340 56.23 -31.55 37.52
CA GLU A 340 57.06 -32.74 37.75
C GLU A 340 58.56 -32.39 37.77
N LEU A 341 59.05 -31.63 36.80
CA LEU A 341 60.44 -31.16 36.74
C LEU A 341 60.78 -30.21 37.91
N GLU A 342 59.86 -29.37 38.34
CA GLU A 342 60.08 -28.49 39.49
C GLU A 342 60.17 -29.31 40.80
N GLN A 343 59.35 -30.35 40.92
CA GLN A 343 59.39 -31.28 42.05
C GLN A 343 60.66 -32.14 42.04
N GLU A 344 61.10 -32.61 40.87
CA GLU A 344 62.39 -33.29 40.71
C GLU A 344 63.56 -32.36 41.07
N ASN A 345 63.53 -31.10 40.62
CA ASN A 345 64.54 -30.11 41.01
C ASN A 345 64.56 -29.87 42.53
N LYS A 346 63.40 -29.80 43.20
CA LYS A 346 63.33 -29.70 44.67
C LYS A 346 63.97 -30.92 45.35
N ASN A 347 63.71 -32.12 44.83
CA ASN A 347 64.29 -33.36 45.34
C ASN A 347 65.81 -33.43 45.12
N LEU A 348 66.29 -33.07 43.93
CA LEU A 348 67.72 -33.00 43.61
C LEU A 348 68.43 -31.96 44.47
N LYS A 349 67.82 -30.79 44.72
CA LYS A 349 68.36 -29.77 45.60
C LYS A 349 68.46 -30.25 47.05
N LYS A 350 67.49 -31.06 47.51
CA LYS A 350 67.51 -31.71 48.82
C LYS A 350 68.64 -32.75 48.90
N GLN A 351 68.76 -33.62 47.91
CA GLN A 351 69.87 -34.60 47.83
C GLN A 351 71.23 -33.92 47.76
N ASN A 352 71.38 -32.83 47.00
CA ASN A 352 72.63 -32.09 46.90
C ASN A 352 73.00 -31.40 48.22
N ASN A 353 72.02 -30.87 48.96
CA ASN A 353 72.24 -30.34 50.30
C ASN A 353 72.64 -31.45 51.29
N GLU A 354 72.03 -32.63 51.21
CA GLU A 354 72.39 -33.80 52.03
C GLU A 354 73.80 -34.30 51.70
N GLN A 355 74.19 -34.37 50.42
CA GLN A 355 75.55 -34.69 50.00
C GLN A 355 76.57 -33.62 50.43
N THR A 356 76.20 -32.34 50.35
CA THR A 356 77.06 -31.24 50.82
C THR A 356 77.25 -31.29 52.33
N GLN A 357 76.21 -31.66 53.09
CA GLN A 357 76.32 -31.85 54.53
C GLN A 357 77.19 -33.06 54.86
N LYS A 358 77.00 -34.19 54.15
CA LYS A 358 77.84 -35.37 54.30
C LYS A 358 79.32 -35.09 53.97
N ALA A 359 79.59 -34.31 52.92
CA ALA A 359 80.94 -33.88 52.56
C ALA A 359 81.56 -32.96 53.63
N LYS A 360 80.77 -32.08 54.26
CA LYS A 360 81.22 -31.27 55.40
C LYS A 360 81.52 -32.12 56.63
N ASP A 361 80.69 -33.13 56.90
CA ASP A 361 80.90 -34.05 58.03
C ASP A 361 82.12 -34.96 57.79
N GLU A 362 82.35 -35.42 56.56
CA GLU A 362 83.56 -36.13 56.14
C GLU A 362 84.81 -35.24 56.21
N GLN A 363 84.70 -33.96 55.83
CA GLN A 363 85.80 -33.00 55.96
C GLN A 363 86.13 -32.72 57.42
N LYS A 364 85.12 -32.59 58.29
CA LYS A 364 85.31 -32.45 59.74
C LYS A 364 85.95 -33.70 60.34
N ALA A 365 85.52 -34.89 59.93
CA ALA A 365 86.15 -36.15 60.33
C ALA A 365 87.62 -36.24 59.86
N LYS A 366 87.92 -35.71 58.67
CA LYS A 366 89.29 -35.63 58.14
C LYS A 366 90.16 -34.66 58.95
N GLU A 367 89.63 -33.49 59.30
CA GLU A 367 90.32 -32.52 60.17
C GLU A 367 90.57 -33.09 61.57
N ASP A 368 89.61 -33.84 62.13
CA ASP A 368 89.76 -34.48 63.43
C ASP A 368 90.77 -35.64 63.38
N LEU A 369 90.79 -36.42 62.29
CA LEU A 369 91.83 -37.43 62.05
C LEU A 369 93.22 -36.81 61.85
N GLU A 370 93.31 -35.65 61.21
CA GLU A 370 94.57 -34.92 61.01
C GLU A 370 95.10 -34.38 62.35
N LYS A 371 94.23 -33.82 63.20
CA LYS A 371 94.59 -33.45 64.58
C LYS A 371 95.02 -34.65 65.43
N GLU A 372 94.35 -35.79 65.27
CA GLU A 372 94.73 -37.04 65.95
C GLU A 372 96.10 -37.54 65.48
N ASN A 373 96.36 -37.49 64.16
CA ASN A 373 97.63 -37.87 63.56
C ASN A 373 98.78 -36.93 63.99
N ASP A 374 98.52 -35.62 64.10
CA ASP A 374 99.48 -34.66 64.66
C ASP A 374 99.73 -34.87 66.16
N ARG A 375 98.71 -35.27 66.93
CA ARG A 375 98.88 -35.70 68.34
C ARG A 375 99.76 -36.94 68.42
N LEU A 376 99.53 -37.94 67.56
CA LEU A 376 100.31 -39.17 67.53
C LEU A 376 101.77 -38.90 67.12
N LYS A 377 102.03 -38.09 66.09
CA LYS A 377 103.39 -37.66 65.74
C LYS A 377 104.10 -36.93 66.88
N LYS A 378 103.36 -36.08 67.61
CA LYS A 378 103.89 -35.37 68.78
C LYS A 378 104.17 -36.33 69.95
N GLN A 379 103.43 -37.42 70.04
CA GLN A 379 103.65 -38.48 71.03
C GLN A 379 104.83 -39.37 70.64
N GLU A 380 104.94 -39.80 69.38
CA GLU A 380 106.11 -40.51 68.85
C GLU A 380 107.40 -39.69 69.01
N TRP A 381 107.36 -38.37 68.82
CA TRP A 381 108.51 -37.51 69.07
C TRP A 381 108.93 -37.50 70.55
N LYS A 382 107.96 -37.48 71.47
CA LYS A 382 108.24 -37.57 72.92
C LYS A 382 108.80 -38.93 73.31
N ASP A 383 108.28 -40.01 72.72
CA ASP A 383 108.74 -41.37 72.99
C ASP A 383 110.13 -41.62 72.38
N SER A 384 110.42 -41.04 71.21
CA SER A 384 111.77 -41.04 70.62
C SER A 384 112.79 -40.23 71.45
N GLN A 385 112.36 -39.10 72.03
CA GLN A 385 113.20 -38.31 72.94
C GLN A 385 113.47 -39.08 74.23
N LYS A 386 112.45 -39.72 74.81
CA LYS A 386 112.57 -40.59 75.97
C LYS A 386 113.49 -41.79 75.71
N ALA A 387 113.39 -42.42 74.53
CA ALA A 387 114.28 -43.51 74.15
C ALA A 387 115.75 -43.07 74.01
N LYS A 388 116.02 -41.82 73.60
CA LYS A 388 117.39 -41.26 73.60
C LYS A 388 117.90 -41.00 75.01
N ASP A 389 117.03 -40.54 75.91
CA ASP A 389 117.37 -40.35 77.32
C ASP A 389 117.63 -41.70 78.02
N ASP A 390 116.83 -42.73 77.71
CA ASP A 390 117.02 -44.11 78.19
C ASP A 390 118.29 -44.76 77.61
N GLN A 391 118.64 -44.45 76.35
CA GLN A 391 119.90 -44.89 75.73
C GLN A 391 121.12 -44.23 76.39
N LYS A 392 121.02 -42.95 76.77
CA LYS A 392 122.04 -42.25 77.54
C LYS A 392 122.18 -42.83 78.95
N ALA A 393 121.07 -43.15 79.62
CA ALA A 393 121.08 -43.80 80.93
C ALA A 393 121.70 -45.22 80.87
N MET A 394 121.48 -45.96 79.78
CA MET A 394 122.13 -47.26 79.54
C MET A 394 123.64 -47.13 79.31
N GLU A 395 124.10 -46.03 78.70
CA GLU A 395 125.53 -45.76 78.49
C GLU A 395 126.22 -45.37 79.81
N ASP A 396 125.57 -44.54 80.64
CA ASP A 396 126.03 -44.22 81.99
C ASP A 396 126.11 -45.47 82.89
N LEU A 397 125.12 -46.37 82.81
CA LEU A 397 125.15 -47.66 83.52
C LEU A 397 126.24 -48.61 83.00
N ARG A 398 126.61 -48.52 81.71
CA ARG A 398 127.68 -49.33 81.12
C ARG A 398 129.06 -48.84 81.58
N GLU A 399 129.26 -47.53 81.66
CA GLU A 399 130.47 -46.94 82.25
C GLU A 399 130.61 -47.28 83.75
N GLU A 400 129.50 -47.30 84.49
CA GLU A 400 129.50 -47.68 85.91
C GLU A 400 129.83 -49.17 86.11
N ASN A 401 129.33 -50.04 85.23
CA ASN A 401 129.64 -51.47 85.26
C ASN A 401 131.12 -51.75 84.92
N ASP A 402 131.72 -51.02 83.97
CA ASP A 402 133.15 -51.10 83.66
C ASP A 402 134.03 -50.54 84.81
N ARG A 403 133.53 -49.57 85.57
CA ARG A 403 134.16 -49.08 86.81
C ARG A 403 134.14 -50.13 87.92
N LEU A 404 133.03 -50.83 88.11
CA LEU A 404 132.89 -51.89 89.11
C LEU A 404 133.75 -53.11 88.77
N LYS A 405 133.87 -53.47 87.48
CA LYS A 405 134.76 -54.55 87.03
C LYS A 405 136.25 -54.28 87.29
N LYS A 406 136.69 -53.01 87.15
CA LYS A 406 138.04 -52.56 87.55
C LYS A 406 138.24 -52.49 89.08
N GLN A 407 137.17 -52.46 89.86
CA GLN A 407 137.21 -52.48 91.32
C GLN A 407 137.22 -53.91 91.88
N GLU A 408 136.58 -54.87 91.20
CA GLU A 408 136.70 -56.32 91.50
C GLU A 408 138.11 -56.87 91.26
N GLU A 409 138.80 -56.47 90.17
CA GLU A 409 140.20 -56.88 89.93
C GLU A 409 141.17 -56.35 91.01
N LYS A 410 140.91 -55.18 91.59
CA LYS A 410 141.68 -54.65 92.72
C LYS A 410 141.41 -55.37 94.05
N ASN A 411 140.20 -55.89 94.25
CA ASN A 411 139.85 -56.65 95.46
C ASN A 411 140.33 -58.11 95.42
N SER A 412 140.55 -58.69 94.24
CA SER A 412 141.09 -60.04 94.10
C SER A 412 142.58 -60.16 94.47
N GLN A 413 143.33 -59.04 94.52
CA GLN A 413 144.73 -58.99 94.97
C GLN A 413 144.86 -58.75 96.50
N LYS A 414 143.85 -58.15 97.14
CA LYS A 414 143.78 -57.93 98.60
C LYS A 414 143.38 -59.20 99.38
N THR A 415 142.64 -60.10 98.71
CA THR A 415 142.14 -61.36 99.31
C THR A 415 143.23 -62.42 99.56
N LYS A 416 144.45 -62.25 99.01
CA LYS A 416 145.61 -63.13 99.30
C LYS A 416 146.39 -62.72 100.56
N ASP A 417 146.29 -61.48 101.00
CA ASP A 417 146.97 -60.99 102.21
C ASP A 417 146.09 -61.17 103.47
N ASP A 418 144.76 -61.16 103.33
CA ASP A 418 143.80 -61.34 104.43
C ASP A 418 143.63 -62.82 104.86
N GLN A 419 144.06 -63.79 104.05
CA GLN A 419 144.10 -65.21 104.44
C GLN A 419 145.19 -65.53 105.47
N LYS A 420 146.17 -64.64 105.65
CA LYS A 420 147.24 -64.76 106.65
C LYS A 420 146.88 -64.15 108.02
N ALA A 421 145.85 -63.28 108.07
CA ALA A 421 145.35 -62.65 109.30
C ALA A 421 144.21 -63.44 109.99
N ILE A 422 143.51 -64.30 109.25
CA ILE A 422 142.41 -65.13 109.77
C ILE A 422 142.92 -66.33 110.61
N GLU A 423 144.17 -66.75 110.43
CA GLU A 423 144.79 -67.81 111.25
C GLU A 423 145.20 -67.32 112.65
N GLU A 424 145.44 -66.02 112.84
CA GLU A 424 145.70 -65.41 114.16
C GLU A 424 144.42 -65.12 114.95
N LEU A 425 143.32 -64.70 114.29
CA LEU A 425 142.03 -64.42 114.96
C LEU A 425 141.27 -65.66 115.44
N LYS A 426 141.61 -66.85 114.93
CA LYS A 426 141.06 -68.12 115.42
C LYS A 426 141.59 -68.54 116.79
N LYS A 427 142.74 -68.01 117.24
CA LYS A 427 143.24 -68.23 118.61
C LYS A 427 142.66 -67.25 119.64
N GLU A 428 142.16 -66.10 119.21
CA GLU A 428 141.55 -65.09 120.09
C GLU A 428 140.05 -65.37 120.37
N ASN A 429 139.36 -66.01 119.42
CA ASN A 429 137.92 -66.28 119.52
C ASN A 429 137.54 -67.49 120.41
N ASP A 430 138.50 -68.35 120.77
CA ASP A 430 138.34 -69.35 121.84
C ASP A 430 138.23 -68.70 123.24
N ARG A 431 138.47 -67.38 123.33
CA ARG A 431 138.54 -66.64 124.60
C ARG A 431 137.26 -65.88 124.95
N LEU A 432 136.31 -65.71 124.02
CA LEU A 432 135.12 -64.84 124.20
C LEU A 432 133.77 -65.56 124.12
N GLN A 433 133.71 -66.85 123.80
CA GLN A 433 132.50 -67.68 123.86
C GLN A 433 132.13 -68.13 125.30
N LYS A 434 132.49 -67.34 126.32
CA LYS A 434 132.23 -67.65 127.75
C LYS A 434 131.29 -66.67 128.48
N GLN A 435 130.56 -65.81 127.77
CA GLN A 435 129.48 -64.97 128.31
C GLN A 435 128.42 -64.79 127.20
N GLU A 436 127.32 -65.57 127.15
CA GLU A 436 126.03 -65.29 127.83
C GLU A 436 125.45 -63.91 127.46
N ASP A 437 124.17 -63.65 127.15
CA ASP A 437 122.91 -64.41 127.01
C ASP A 437 121.75 -63.38 126.75
N LYS A 438 120.59 -63.81 126.19
CA LYS A 438 119.16 -63.32 126.34
C LYS A 438 118.43 -62.32 125.36
N ASP A 439 117.43 -62.89 124.63
CA ASP A 439 115.95 -62.60 124.51
C ASP A 439 115.25 -61.44 123.71
N PRO A 440 113.94 -61.57 123.25
CA PRO A 440 113.38 -61.10 121.93
C PRO A 440 111.94 -60.40 121.84
N GLN A 441 111.45 -60.03 120.60
CA GLN A 441 110.06 -60.23 119.97
C GLN A 441 109.08 -59.06 119.46
N LYS A 442 108.31 -59.33 118.34
CA LYS A 442 106.98 -58.82 117.75
C LYS A 442 106.89 -57.54 116.81
N THR A 443 105.99 -57.31 115.79
CA THR A 443 104.51 -57.53 115.53
C THR A 443 104.01 -57.29 114.05
N LYS A 444 102.73 -57.61 113.73
CA LYS A 444 101.89 -57.47 112.49
C LYS A 444 100.72 -56.45 112.68
N ASP A 445 100.17 -55.83 111.60
CA ASP A 445 98.73 -55.47 111.32
C ASP A 445 98.60 -54.29 110.31
N ASP A 446 97.81 -54.42 109.21
CA ASP A 446 97.07 -53.32 108.50
C ASP A 446 96.44 -53.76 107.16
N GLN A 447 95.22 -54.35 107.20
CA GLN A 447 94.46 -54.77 106.01
C GLN A 447 92.93 -54.60 106.19
N LYS A 448 92.46 -53.39 106.53
CA LYS A 448 91.02 -53.11 106.83
C LYS A 448 90.41 -51.83 106.19
N ALA A 449 91.11 -51.11 105.32
CA ALA A 449 90.68 -49.76 104.90
C ALA A 449 90.03 -49.63 103.49
N MET A 450 89.57 -50.72 102.85
CA MET A 450 89.05 -50.66 101.46
C MET A 450 87.52 -50.72 101.28
N GLU A 451 86.71 -50.78 102.34
CA GLU A 451 85.27 -51.07 102.21
C GLU A 451 84.34 -49.83 102.20
N ASP A 452 84.83 -48.64 102.59
CA ASP A 452 83.95 -47.46 102.81
C ASP A 452 83.67 -46.57 101.56
N LEU A 453 84.35 -46.75 100.43
CA LEU A 453 84.22 -45.84 99.27
C LEU A 453 83.10 -46.18 98.27
N ARG A 454 82.28 -47.21 98.54
CA ARG A 454 81.27 -47.71 97.58
C ARG A 454 79.87 -47.09 97.75
N GLY A 455 79.62 -46.30 98.79
CA GLY A 455 78.28 -45.80 99.16
C GLY A 455 77.85 -44.44 98.61
N GLU A 456 78.73 -43.70 97.93
CA GLU A 456 78.45 -42.28 97.59
C GLU A 456 77.77 -42.07 96.23
N ASN A 457 77.72 -43.10 95.38
CA ASN A 457 77.25 -42.99 93.99
C ASN A 457 75.72 -43.10 93.81
N ASP A 458 74.98 -43.54 94.83
CA ASP A 458 73.52 -43.75 94.74
C ASP A 458 72.67 -42.49 95.02
N ARG A 459 73.28 -41.37 95.43
CA ARG A 459 72.55 -40.14 95.81
C ARG A 459 72.19 -39.19 94.66
N LEU A 460 72.83 -39.31 93.50
CA LEU A 460 72.62 -38.39 92.36
C LEU A 460 71.41 -38.72 91.47
N LYS A 461 70.78 -39.88 91.65
CA LYS A 461 69.67 -40.37 90.80
C LYS A 461 68.27 -39.85 91.19
N LYS A 462 68.14 -39.08 92.28
CA LYS A 462 66.86 -38.60 92.83
C LYS A 462 66.52 -37.14 92.54
N GLN A 463 67.30 -36.44 91.71
CA GLN A 463 67.13 -35.00 91.45
C GLN A 463 66.47 -34.65 90.10
N GLU A 464 66.33 -35.60 89.16
CA GLU A 464 65.74 -35.35 87.83
C GLU A 464 64.20 -35.51 87.75
N GLU A 465 63.56 -36.20 88.70
CA GLU A 465 62.11 -36.45 88.68
C GLU A 465 61.22 -35.22 88.98
N LYS A 466 61.80 -34.08 89.39
CA LYS A 466 61.03 -32.88 89.77
C LYS A 466 60.66 -31.92 88.63
N ASN A 467 61.14 -32.11 87.40
CA ASN A 467 60.95 -31.15 86.31
C ASN A 467 59.85 -31.48 85.27
N SER A 468 59.09 -32.59 85.42
CA SER A 468 58.09 -33.03 84.42
C SER A 468 56.62 -32.60 84.65
N GLN A 469 56.32 -31.75 85.64
CA GLN A 469 54.92 -31.46 86.04
C GLN A 469 54.37 -30.08 85.63
N LYS A 470 55.00 -29.34 84.69
CA LYS A 470 54.57 -27.96 84.31
C LYS A 470 54.10 -27.77 82.85
N ALA A 471 53.85 -28.83 82.08
CA ALA A 471 53.51 -28.71 80.64
C ALA A 471 52.12 -29.26 80.23
N LYS A 472 51.21 -29.51 81.19
CA LYS A 472 49.92 -30.18 80.93
C LYS A 472 48.67 -29.28 80.88
N ASP A 473 48.77 -27.96 81.08
CA ASP A 473 47.58 -27.11 81.22
C ASP A 473 47.22 -26.23 79.99
N ASP A 474 48.04 -26.18 78.93
CA ASP A 474 47.79 -25.29 77.77
C ASP A 474 47.12 -25.96 76.55
N GLN A 475 46.69 -27.23 76.65
CA GLN A 475 46.13 -27.99 75.52
C GLN A 475 44.60 -28.19 75.57
N LYS A 476 43.88 -27.56 76.51
CA LYS A 476 42.43 -27.80 76.73
C LYS A 476 41.49 -26.66 76.28
N ALA A 477 42.02 -25.58 75.69
CA ALA A 477 41.22 -24.41 75.29
C ALA A 477 40.92 -24.30 73.77
N MET A 478 41.36 -25.25 72.94
CA MET A 478 41.23 -25.18 71.48
C MET A 478 40.11 -26.07 70.87
N GLU A 479 39.43 -26.88 71.69
CA GLU A 479 38.53 -27.96 71.21
C GLU A 479 37.02 -27.62 71.27
N GLU A 480 36.60 -26.50 71.86
CA GLU A 480 35.17 -26.12 71.97
C GLU A 480 34.64 -25.21 70.84
N LEU A 481 35.49 -24.56 70.04
CA LEU A 481 35.03 -23.63 68.97
C LEU A 481 34.64 -24.30 67.65
N LYS A 482 34.75 -25.64 67.54
CA LYS A 482 34.52 -26.38 66.28
C LYS A 482 33.18 -27.12 66.20
N LYS A 483 32.30 -26.99 67.20
CA LYS A 483 31.03 -27.75 67.28
C LYS A 483 29.74 -26.95 67.10
N GLU A 484 29.79 -25.65 66.80
CA GLU A 484 28.59 -24.79 66.75
C GLU A 484 28.25 -24.20 65.36
N ASN A 485 29.02 -24.52 64.31
CA ASN A 485 28.78 -23.98 62.95
C ASN A 485 28.02 -24.94 61.99
N ASP A 486 27.71 -26.16 62.43
CA ASP A 486 27.14 -27.22 61.58
C ASP A 486 25.62 -27.45 61.78
N LYS A 487 24.87 -26.47 62.32
CA LYS A 487 23.45 -26.66 62.68
C LYS A 487 22.41 -25.91 61.84
N LEU A 488 22.76 -25.36 60.67
CA LEU A 488 21.79 -24.63 59.82
C LEU A 488 22.02 -24.83 58.32
N LYS A 489 21.84 -26.05 57.80
CA LYS A 489 21.51 -26.31 56.37
C LYS A 489 21.23 -27.79 56.10
N ALA A 490 20.01 -28.24 56.39
CA ALA A 490 19.42 -29.38 55.71
C ALA A 490 17.90 -29.36 55.92
N GLU A 491 17.19 -29.69 54.82
CA GLU A 491 15.79 -30.14 54.73
C GLU A 491 14.71 -29.14 54.23
N SER A 492 14.23 -29.53 53.06
CA SER A 492 13.13 -29.07 52.21
C SER A 492 11.73 -29.39 52.77
N GLY A 493 10.73 -28.59 52.39
CA GLY A 493 9.28 -28.70 52.73
C GLY A 493 8.57 -29.99 52.25
N PRO A 494 7.21 -30.11 52.28
CA PRO A 494 6.28 -29.16 51.61
C PRO A 494 4.85 -29.01 52.21
N GLY A 495 4.00 -28.12 51.66
CA GLY A 495 2.55 -28.38 51.52
C GLY A 495 1.52 -27.24 51.75
N GLN A 496 0.59 -27.14 50.79
CA GLN A 496 -0.76 -26.52 50.77
C GLN A 496 -0.88 -25.00 50.52
N GLN A 497 -1.43 -24.51 49.40
CA GLN A 497 -2.71 -24.68 48.66
C GLN A 497 -3.61 -23.44 48.87
N LEU A 498 -3.92 -22.72 47.79
CA LEU A 498 -5.21 -22.05 47.60
C LEU A 498 -5.44 -21.74 46.11
N ASN A 499 -6.43 -22.43 45.55
CA ASN A 499 -7.02 -22.22 44.23
C ASN A 499 -7.87 -20.94 44.22
N LYS A 500 -7.84 -20.19 43.10
CA LYS A 500 -9.08 -19.63 42.54
C LYS A 500 -8.95 -19.23 41.06
N THR A 501 -9.87 -19.77 40.27
CA THR A 501 -10.16 -19.52 38.86
C THR A 501 -10.97 -18.25 38.67
N ALA A 502 -10.67 -17.43 37.64
CA ALA A 502 -11.61 -16.55 36.90
C ALA A 502 -10.84 -15.88 35.74
N SER A 503 -11.13 -16.22 34.48
CA SER A 503 -12.06 -15.52 33.56
C SER A 503 -11.48 -14.23 32.94
N GLN A 504 -11.40 -14.25 31.60
CA GLN A 504 -10.92 -13.17 30.73
C GLN A 504 -11.50 -11.78 31.07
N PRO A 505 -10.70 -10.70 31.06
CA PRO A 505 -11.23 -9.37 31.29
C PRO A 505 -11.56 -8.71 29.95
N ASN A 506 -12.84 -8.44 29.74
CA ASN A 506 -13.21 -7.24 29.01
C ASN A 506 -12.95 -6.06 29.97
N SER A 507 -11.87 -5.32 29.68
CA SER A 507 -11.41 -4.09 30.32
C SER A 507 -12.57 -3.17 30.71
N SER A 508 -12.80 -3.02 32.02
CA SER A 508 -13.74 -2.03 32.56
C SER A 508 -12.97 -0.86 33.17
N ASN A 509 -13.44 0.36 32.96
CA ASN A 509 -12.82 1.62 33.43
C ASN A 509 -12.59 1.72 34.97
N SER A 510 -12.94 0.69 35.74
CA SER A 510 -12.87 0.65 37.20
C SER A 510 -11.45 0.53 37.76
N GLU A 511 -10.50 -0.08 37.05
CA GLU A 511 -9.13 -0.29 37.57
C GLU A 511 -8.25 0.97 37.45
N LEU A 512 -8.45 1.79 36.42
CA LEU A 512 -7.78 3.09 36.27
C LEU A 512 -8.20 4.12 37.33
N ALA A 513 -9.42 3.99 37.85
CA ALA A 513 -9.89 4.81 38.96
C ALA A 513 -9.05 4.57 40.23
N ALA A 514 -8.49 3.37 40.41
CA ALA A 514 -7.61 3.05 41.55
C ALA A 514 -6.28 3.83 41.51
N PHE A 515 -5.85 4.30 40.34
CA PHE A 515 -4.65 5.15 40.18
C PHE A 515 -4.96 6.64 40.31
N SER A 516 -6.23 7.02 40.12
CA SER A 516 -6.66 8.41 40.18
C SER A 516 -6.69 8.91 41.63
N GLY A 517 -5.82 9.87 41.95
CA GLY A 517 -5.75 10.52 43.26
C GLY A 517 -4.79 9.88 44.27
N LYS A 518 -4.23 8.68 43.99
CA LYS A 518 -3.14 8.12 44.79
C LYS A 518 -1.82 8.83 44.45
N ARG A 519 -0.98 9.06 45.45
CA ARG A 519 0.38 9.61 45.31
C ARG A 519 1.39 8.67 45.91
N CYS A 520 2.64 8.79 45.52
CA CYS A 520 3.71 8.09 46.22
C CYS A 520 3.76 8.51 47.69
N PRO A 521 3.91 7.54 48.62
CA PRO A 521 4.30 6.14 48.40
C PRO A 521 3.13 5.16 48.14
N SER A 522 1.87 5.56 48.32
CA SER A 522 0.69 4.67 48.25
C SER A 522 0.43 4.01 46.89
N LEU A 523 1.10 4.46 45.83
CA LEU A 523 1.01 3.88 44.50
C LEU A 523 1.94 2.67 44.30
N HIS A 524 2.97 2.51 45.14
CA HIS A 524 4.02 1.50 44.91
C HIS A 524 3.45 0.07 44.95
N GLY A 525 3.76 -0.73 43.93
CA GLY A 525 3.29 -2.11 43.76
C GLY A 525 1.86 -2.25 43.21
N GLU A 526 1.12 -1.15 43.03
CA GLU A 526 -0.20 -1.17 42.41
C GLU A 526 -0.10 -1.56 40.93
N LYS A 527 -1.10 -2.30 40.44
CA LYS A 527 -1.16 -2.78 39.06
C LYS A 527 -2.39 -2.26 38.35
N ALA A 528 -2.23 -1.87 37.08
CA ALA A 528 -3.34 -1.51 36.20
C ALA A 528 -3.10 -2.06 34.80
N THR A 529 -4.16 -2.56 34.17
CA THR A 529 -4.12 -3.04 32.80
C THR A 529 -4.78 -2.03 31.86
N VAL A 530 -4.05 -1.60 30.83
CA VAL A 530 -4.54 -0.69 29.78
C VAL A 530 -4.24 -1.30 28.41
N PHE A 531 -5.27 -1.45 27.59
CA PHE A 531 -5.18 -2.11 26.26
C PHE A 531 -4.43 -3.45 26.28
N GLY A 532 -4.64 -4.26 27.32
CA GLY A 532 -4.01 -5.58 27.49
C GLY A 532 -2.61 -5.53 28.11
N VAL A 533 -2.00 -4.36 28.30
CA VAL A 533 -0.69 -4.22 28.94
C VAL A 533 -0.88 -3.93 30.43
N THR A 534 -0.33 -4.79 31.28
CA THR A 534 -0.38 -4.61 32.74
C THR A 534 0.88 -3.90 33.22
N TYR A 535 0.70 -2.73 33.83
CA TYR A 535 1.75 -1.91 34.41
C TYR A 535 1.79 -2.09 35.92
N GLU A 536 2.98 -2.10 36.49
CA GLU A 536 3.24 -2.04 37.93
C GLU A 536 3.92 -0.70 38.28
N ALA A 537 3.46 -0.07 39.36
CA ALA A 537 3.93 1.23 39.78
C ALA A 537 5.12 1.15 40.75
N PHE A 538 6.15 1.97 40.52
CA PHE A 538 7.36 2.03 41.34
C PHE A 538 7.66 3.47 41.77
N CYS A 539 7.28 3.80 43.01
CA CYS A 539 7.57 5.10 43.62
C CYS A 539 9.06 5.35 43.89
N GLY A 540 9.52 6.59 43.68
CA GLY A 540 10.90 7.01 43.91
C GLY A 540 11.92 6.34 42.98
N ALA A 541 11.45 5.76 41.88
CA ALA A 541 12.27 5.02 40.94
C ALA A 541 11.96 5.44 39.51
N ARG A 542 12.99 5.44 38.65
CA ARG A 542 12.93 5.70 37.21
C ARG A 542 13.60 4.56 36.42
N PRO A 543 13.10 4.19 35.23
CA PRO A 543 13.69 3.12 34.44
C PRO A 543 15.04 3.58 33.87
N ARG A 544 15.98 2.66 33.71
CA ARG A 544 17.20 2.95 32.94
C ARG A 544 16.87 3.09 31.46
N GLY A 545 17.65 3.89 30.76
CA GLY A 545 17.67 3.89 29.30
C GLY A 545 17.26 5.19 28.64
N ARG A 546 16.88 5.06 27.38
CA ARG A 546 16.50 6.16 26.49
C ARG A 546 15.03 6.50 26.69
N TYR A 547 14.76 7.80 26.73
CA TYR A 547 13.41 8.34 26.80
C TYR A 547 13.02 8.95 25.47
N THR A 548 11.71 9.03 25.21
CA THR A 548 11.22 9.92 24.17
C THR A 548 11.50 11.37 24.57
N ASP A 549 11.93 12.20 23.63
CA ASP A 549 12.11 13.66 23.86
C ASP A 549 10.75 14.36 24.10
N ASN A 550 9.67 13.68 23.71
CA ASN A 550 8.30 14.14 23.83
C ASN A 550 7.75 13.86 25.23
N TYR A 551 7.29 14.93 25.88
CA TYR A 551 6.48 14.83 27.09
C TYR A 551 5.02 14.73 26.71
N ILE A 552 4.31 13.85 27.40
CA ILE A 552 2.87 13.79 27.38
C ILE A 552 2.40 14.57 28.62
N LYS A 553 1.46 15.50 28.43
CA LYS A 553 0.75 16.18 29.53
C LYS A 553 -0.60 15.51 29.72
N PRO A 554 -0.65 14.38 30.45
CA PRO A 554 -1.88 13.63 30.63
C PRO A 554 -2.87 14.39 31.53
N LYS A 555 -4.17 14.18 31.30
CA LYS A 555 -5.20 14.54 32.28
C LYS A 555 -5.23 13.53 33.42
N ASN A 556 -4.94 12.28 33.11
CA ASN A 556 -4.91 11.19 34.08
C ASN A 556 -3.81 10.19 33.71
N LEU A 557 -3.37 9.41 34.69
CA LEU A 557 -2.34 8.38 34.51
C LEU A 557 -2.63 7.37 33.40
N GLY A 558 -3.91 7.13 33.12
CA GLY A 558 -4.38 6.29 32.02
C GLY A 558 -3.93 6.78 30.67
N ASP A 559 -3.87 8.09 30.44
CA ASP A 559 -3.45 8.66 29.15
C ASP A 559 -2.00 8.27 28.82
N CYS A 560 -1.11 8.26 29.83
CA CYS A 560 0.27 7.79 29.66
C CYS A 560 0.35 6.30 29.39
N MET A 561 -0.40 5.50 30.17
CA MET A 561 -0.46 4.04 30.00
C MET A 561 -1.02 3.66 28.64
N ALA A 562 -2.05 4.35 28.17
CA ALA A 562 -2.62 4.19 26.84
C ALA A 562 -1.62 4.50 25.74
N ALA A 563 -0.96 5.66 25.82
CA ALA A 563 0.04 6.05 24.82
C ALA A 563 1.20 5.04 24.76
N CYS A 564 1.70 4.61 25.92
CA CYS A 564 2.71 3.55 25.97
C CYS A 564 2.21 2.23 25.40
N ALA A 565 0.99 1.80 25.74
CA ALA A 565 0.46 0.49 25.35
C ALA A 565 0.31 0.32 23.83
N VAL A 566 0.15 1.41 23.08
CA VAL A 566 0.06 1.38 21.61
C VAL A 566 1.39 1.68 20.91
N ASP A 567 2.35 2.30 21.58
CA ASP A 567 3.71 2.53 21.06
C ASP A 567 4.55 1.25 21.22
N ARG A 568 4.98 0.64 20.12
CA ARG A 568 5.81 -0.58 20.13
C ARG A 568 7.15 -0.43 20.82
N SER A 569 7.71 0.76 20.78
CA SER A 569 9.01 1.05 21.40
C SER A 569 8.89 1.28 22.90
N CYS A 570 7.69 1.57 23.41
CA CYS A 570 7.49 1.84 24.83
C CYS A 570 7.69 0.58 25.70
N GLN A 571 8.62 0.67 26.63
CA GLN A 571 8.92 -0.34 27.65
C GLN A 571 8.62 0.12 29.07
N GLY A 572 7.98 1.28 29.22
CA GLY A 572 7.60 1.85 30.51
C GLY A 572 7.35 3.34 30.45
N ILE A 573 6.89 3.89 31.56
CA ILE A 573 6.56 5.31 31.71
C ILE A 573 7.26 5.83 32.95
N TYR A 574 7.79 7.03 32.85
CA TYR A 574 8.26 7.82 33.99
C TYR A 574 7.35 9.04 34.15
N TYR A 575 6.82 9.25 35.34
CA TYR A 575 5.85 10.29 35.66
C TYR A 575 6.45 11.33 36.62
N GLU A 576 6.54 12.58 36.14
CA GLU A 576 7.04 13.73 36.89
C GLU A 576 5.85 14.45 37.54
N THR A 577 5.54 14.10 38.79
CA THR A 577 4.34 14.60 39.51
C THR A 577 4.33 16.12 39.67
N SER A 578 5.50 16.76 39.85
CA SER A 578 5.63 18.20 40.00
C SER A 578 5.18 18.99 38.76
N LEU A 579 5.28 18.37 37.58
CA LEU A 579 4.96 18.99 36.30
C LEU A 579 3.75 18.35 35.61
N ALA A 580 3.10 17.38 36.28
CA ALA A 580 1.97 16.61 35.77
C ALA A 580 2.20 16.12 34.33
N ARG A 581 3.39 15.58 34.06
CA ARG A 581 3.81 15.10 32.74
C ARG A 581 4.48 13.75 32.83
N CYS A 582 4.41 12.98 31.76
CA CYS A 582 5.07 11.69 31.68
C CYS A 582 5.94 11.57 30.42
N ARG A 583 6.93 10.69 30.51
CA ARG A 583 7.79 10.27 29.39
C ARG A 583 7.72 8.78 29.21
N ILE A 584 7.86 8.35 27.97
CA ILE A 584 7.97 6.95 27.60
C ILE A 584 9.46 6.56 27.66
N THR A 585 9.78 5.43 28.30
CA THR A 585 11.11 4.78 28.20
C THR A 585 11.07 3.73 27.10
N MET A 586 12.14 3.64 26.31
CA MET A 586 12.30 2.63 25.26
C MET A 586 12.99 1.37 25.76
N ASP A 587 13.59 1.42 26.94
CA ASP A 587 14.30 0.29 27.54
C ASP A 587 13.51 -0.25 28.74
N TRP A 588 13.38 -1.57 28.81
CA TRP A 588 12.64 -2.26 29.86
C TRP A 588 13.52 -2.49 31.09
N ASP A 589 13.07 -2.02 32.26
CA ASP A 589 13.78 -2.16 33.54
C ASP A 589 12.76 -2.42 34.66
N ASN A 590 12.48 -3.69 34.95
CA ASN A 590 11.54 -4.13 35.99
C ASN A 590 12.24 -5.00 37.06
N PRO A 591 12.29 -4.59 38.35
CA PRO A 591 11.93 -3.26 38.84
C PRO A 591 12.96 -2.20 38.39
N PRO A 592 12.55 -0.92 38.26
CA PRO A 592 13.47 0.15 37.92
C PRO A 592 14.59 0.29 38.96
N ARG A 593 15.84 0.42 38.50
CA ARG A 593 17.00 0.48 39.40
C ARG A 593 17.53 1.87 39.71
N MET A 594 17.06 2.90 39.01
CA MET A 594 17.51 4.28 39.24
C MET A 594 16.60 4.99 40.22
N TRP A 595 17.20 5.67 41.18
CA TRP A 595 16.49 6.49 42.14
C TRP A 595 15.98 7.78 41.47
N ALA A 596 14.80 8.20 41.86
CA ALA A 596 14.11 9.42 41.44
C ALA A 596 13.61 10.18 42.68
N ASP A 597 13.06 11.38 42.49
CA ASP A 597 12.49 12.11 43.61
C ASP A 597 11.31 11.33 44.21
N SER A 598 11.14 11.42 45.53
CA SER A 598 10.12 10.62 46.27
C SER A 598 8.67 10.85 45.80
N SER A 599 8.40 11.98 45.14
CA SER A 599 7.11 12.30 44.54
C SER A 599 6.91 11.72 43.14
N GLU A 600 7.98 11.26 42.48
CA GLU A 600 7.97 10.71 41.13
C GLU A 600 7.83 9.20 41.17
N PHE A 601 7.40 8.62 40.05
CA PHE A 601 7.27 7.18 39.92
C PHE A 601 7.36 6.72 38.49
N SER A 602 7.57 5.41 38.35
CA SER A 602 7.51 4.72 37.07
C SER A 602 6.32 3.79 37.01
N LEU A 603 5.81 3.57 35.80
CA LEU A 603 4.89 2.49 35.49
C LEU A 603 5.60 1.58 34.50
N VAL A 604 5.96 0.38 34.92
CA VAL A 604 6.69 -0.57 34.07
C VAL A 604 5.78 -1.75 33.74
N PRO A 605 5.68 -2.16 32.47
CA PRO A 605 5.04 -3.40 32.09
C PRO A 605 5.60 -4.58 32.90
N VAL A 606 4.71 -5.39 33.47
CA VAL A 606 5.11 -6.55 34.31
C VAL A 606 5.97 -7.57 33.57
N ALA A 607 5.82 -7.64 32.24
CA ALA A 607 6.65 -8.42 31.33
C ALA A 607 7.25 -7.50 30.26
N PRO A 608 8.47 -7.78 29.76
CA PRO A 608 9.03 -7.04 28.64
C PRO A 608 8.12 -7.17 27.43
N ARG A 609 7.94 -6.09 26.68
CA ARG A 609 7.18 -6.14 25.44
C ARG A 609 8.11 -6.67 24.36
N GLU A 610 7.91 -7.92 23.96
CA GLU A 610 8.71 -8.55 22.91
C GLU A 610 8.59 -7.71 21.62
N GLY A 611 9.75 -7.17 21.19
CA GLY A 611 9.83 -6.34 20.00
C GLY A 611 9.41 -7.14 18.77
N GLY A 612 8.20 -6.87 18.26
CA GLY A 612 7.71 -7.39 17.00
C GLY A 612 6.47 -8.27 17.16
N ILE A 613 5.31 -7.67 16.87
CA ILE A 613 4.07 -8.36 16.45
C ILE A 613 3.58 -9.44 17.43
N GLY A 614 3.06 -9.00 18.59
CA GLY A 614 2.49 -9.86 19.65
C GLY A 614 1.05 -9.48 20.03
N THR A 615 0.13 -9.85 19.13
CA THR A 615 -1.17 -10.54 19.36
C THR A 615 -2.36 -9.98 20.15
N THR A 616 -2.41 -8.79 20.76
CA THR A 616 -3.73 -8.28 21.25
C THR A 616 -4.05 -6.82 21.00
N THR A 617 -3.05 -5.95 20.88
CA THR A 617 -3.27 -4.56 20.48
C THR A 617 -3.12 -4.48 18.97
N PRO A 618 -4.19 -4.17 18.21
CA PRO A 618 -4.08 -3.96 16.77
C PRO A 618 -3.02 -2.89 16.56
N ASP A 619 -2.01 -3.27 15.80
CA ASP A 619 -0.98 -2.36 15.37
C ASP A 619 -1.67 -1.20 14.66
N ILE A 620 -1.66 -0.01 15.27
CA ILE A 620 -1.97 1.21 14.54
C ILE A 620 -0.86 1.26 13.50
N PRO A 621 -1.16 0.96 12.21
CA PRO A 621 -0.13 0.51 11.31
C PRO A 621 0.99 1.53 11.28
N SER A 622 2.25 1.08 11.32
CA SER A 622 3.42 1.90 10.98
C SER A 622 3.31 2.53 9.56
N ILE A 623 2.28 2.13 8.81
CA ILE A 623 1.83 2.63 7.50
C ILE A 623 1.09 3.97 7.62
N LEU A 624 0.46 4.28 8.77
CA LEU A 624 -0.34 5.48 8.90
C LEU A 624 0.47 6.76 8.73
N ILE A 625 1.75 6.73 9.08
CA ILE A 625 2.64 7.88 9.04
C ILE A 625 4.04 7.38 8.70
N LYS A 626 4.69 7.99 7.73
CA LYS A 626 6.14 7.87 7.56
C LYS A 626 6.80 8.54 8.78
N ASP A 627 6.86 7.81 9.89
CA ASP A 627 7.28 8.28 11.22
C ASP A 627 8.79 8.56 11.32
N GLU A 628 9.53 8.47 10.21
CA GLU A 628 10.95 8.80 10.18
C GLU A 628 11.21 10.31 10.43
N TYR A 629 10.22 11.19 10.26
CA TYR A 629 10.35 12.63 10.58
C TYR A 629 9.43 13.07 11.72
N ARG A 630 9.98 12.95 12.95
CA ARG A 630 9.47 13.15 14.32
C ARG A 630 8.47 14.28 14.65
N ASN A 631 7.99 15.12 13.74
CA ASN A 631 7.06 16.22 14.08
C ASN A 631 5.89 16.40 13.10
N PHE A 632 5.86 15.64 12.01
CA PHE A 632 4.91 15.89 10.92
C PHE A 632 4.23 14.59 10.51
N ALA A 633 3.22 14.20 11.29
CA ALA A 633 2.25 13.19 10.88
C ALA A 633 1.54 13.67 9.61
N GLY A 634 2.06 13.31 8.44
CA GLY A 634 1.38 13.49 7.16
C GLY A 634 0.21 12.52 7.05
N CYS A 635 -0.71 12.79 6.14
CA CYS A 635 -1.79 11.84 5.91
C CYS A 635 -1.23 10.53 5.29
N PRO A 636 -1.74 9.34 5.68
CA PRO A 636 -1.38 8.09 5.01
C PRO A 636 -1.64 8.12 3.50
N ASP A 637 -0.91 7.28 2.77
CA ASP A 637 -1.09 7.11 1.31
C ASP A 637 -2.50 6.60 0.93
N THR A 638 -3.24 6.05 1.90
CA THR A 638 -4.60 5.52 1.72
C THR A 638 -5.60 6.26 2.60
N ASP A 639 -6.38 7.15 1.99
CA ASP A 639 -7.56 7.77 2.61
C ASP A 639 -8.67 6.73 2.85
N GLY A 640 -9.44 6.92 3.92
CA GLY A 640 -10.57 6.06 4.29
C GLY A 640 -10.15 4.79 5.01
N MET A 641 -8.87 4.62 5.36
CA MET A 641 -8.37 3.46 6.10
C MET A 641 -9.00 3.38 7.49
N VAL A 642 -9.41 2.18 7.89
CA VAL A 642 -9.94 1.91 9.22
C VAL A 642 -8.85 1.34 10.11
N VAL A 643 -8.65 1.93 11.28
CA VAL A 643 -7.71 1.50 12.32
C VAL A 643 -8.45 1.18 13.60
N SER A 644 -8.00 0.15 14.31
CA SER A 644 -8.66 -0.30 15.55
C SER A 644 -7.77 0.00 16.75
N VAL A 645 -8.36 0.55 17.81
CA VAL A 645 -7.67 0.78 19.09
C VAL A 645 -8.54 0.22 20.21
N GLY A 646 -8.10 -0.88 20.82
CA GLY A 646 -8.96 -1.69 21.67
C GLY A 646 -10.16 -2.23 20.89
N SER A 647 -11.37 -1.99 21.40
CA SER A 647 -12.64 -2.39 20.75
C SER A 647 -13.19 -1.33 19.79
N LEU A 648 -12.52 -0.20 19.63
CA LEU A 648 -13.02 0.93 18.85
C LEU A 648 -12.37 0.96 17.47
N GLN A 649 -13.16 1.28 16.47
CA GLN A 649 -12.70 1.48 15.10
C GLN A 649 -12.75 2.95 14.75
N PHE A 650 -11.68 3.43 14.14
CA PHE A 650 -11.53 4.79 13.65
C PHE A 650 -11.24 4.78 12.16
N ARG A 651 -11.77 5.74 11.42
CA ARG A 651 -11.51 5.94 9.99
C ARG A 651 -10.69 7.20 9.79
N VAL A 652 -9.62 7.08 9.00
CA VAL A 652 -8.69 8.16 8.69
C VAL A 652 -9.10 8.87 7.40
N HIS A 653 -9.12 10.20 7.42
CA HIS A 653 -9.43 11.06 6.29
C HIS A 653 -8.37 12.15 6.09
N CYS A 654 -7.88 12.26 4.85
CA CYS A 654 -6.87 13.20 4.39
C CYS A 654 -7.47 14.51 3.88
N ARG A 655 -8.14 15.26 4.76
CA ARG A 655 -8.82 16.51 4.40
C ARG A 655 -8.54 17.61 5.41
N LYS A 656 -8.67 18.86 4.97
CA LYS A 656 -8.81 19.98 5.90
C LYS A 656 -10.07 19.76 6.72
N TYR A 657 -9.87 19.68 8.03
CA TYR A 657 -10.96 19.47 8.97
C TYR A 657 -10.77 20.38 10.17
N GLN A 658 -11.64 21.37 10.27
CA GLN A 658 -11.72 22.22 11.45
C GLN A 658 -12.89 21.72 12.30
N PRO A 659 -12.62 21.11 13.48
CA PRO A 659 -13.69 20.58 14.32
C PRO A 659 -14.60 21.73 14.79
N LYS A 660 -15.92 21.57 14.62
CA LYS A 660 -16.93 22.52 15.14
C LYS A 660 -16.87 22.62 16.66
N LYS A 661 -16.61 21.48 17.32
CA LYS A 661 -16.46 21.35 18.77
C LYS A 661 -15.30 20.40 19.06
N HIS A 662 -14.21 20.96 19.60
CA HIS A 662 -13.10 20.20 20.12
C HIS A 662 -13.18 20.13 21.65
N ILE A 663 -12.72 19.02 22.22
CA ILE A 663 -12.60 18.86 23.67
C ILE A 663 -11.41 19.70 24.15
N GLU A 664 -10.29 19.58 23.45
CA GLU A 664 -9.01 20.08 23.90
C GLU A 664 -7.99 20.06 22.77
N GLU A 665 -7.02 20.98 22.87
CA GLU A 665 -5.78 20.98 22.11
C GLU A 665 -4.78 20.01 22.74
N LEU A 666 -4.42 18.97 21.99
CA LEU A 666 -3.34 18.05 22.35
C LEU A 666 -2.01 18.67 21.94
N GLY A 667 -1.00 18.57 22.82
CA GLY A 667 0.35 19.04 22.51
C GLY A 667 0.90 18.45 21.22
N SER A 668 1.64 19.25 20.46
CA SER A 668 2.22 18.92 19.14
C SER A 668 3.24 17.77 19.15
N SER A 669 3.56 17.22 20.31
CA SER A 669 4.56 16.16 20.53
C SER A 669 3.98 14.73 20.59
N LEU A 670 2.66 14.56 20.65
CA LEU A 670 2.02 13.24 20.76
C LEU A 670 1.88 12.55 19.41
N GLU A 671 2.48 11.38 19.25
CA GLU A 671 2.27 10.52 18.07
C GLU A 671 0.78 10.21 17.86
N LEU A 672 0.37 10.03 16.60
CA LEU A 672 -1.02 9.72 16.24
C LEU A 672 -1.56 8.51 16.99
N SER A 673 -0.74 7.48 17.12
CA SER A 673 -1.03 6.27 17.90
C SER A 673 -1.44 6.63 19.33
N GLY A 674 -0.60 7.39 20.03
CA GLY A 674 -0.85 7.86 21.38
C GLY A 674 -2.13 8.70 21.50
N MET A 675 -2.41 9.57 20.53
CA MET A 675 -3.64 10.36 20.51
C MET A 675 -4.89 9.51 20.33
N LEU A 676 -4.85 8.49 19.46
CA LEU A 676 -5.97 7.57 19.28
C LEU A 676 -6.21 6.73 20.53
N ALA A 677 -5.14 6.33 21.24
CA ALA A 677 -5.24 5.61 22.50
C ALA A 677 -5.86 6.46 23.61
N ILE A 678 -5.46 7.73 23.72
CA ILE A 678 -6.07 8.70 24.65
C ILE A 678 -7.55 8.92 24.30
N CYS A 679 -7.85 9.10 23.00
CA CYS A 679 -9.23 9.22 22.54
C CYS A 679 -10.04 7.96 22.87
N ALA A 680 -9.47 6.78 22.70
CA ALA A 680 -10.12 5.51 23.03
C ALA A 680 -10.48 5.41 24.52
N LEU A 681 -9.62 5.88 25.41
CA LEU A 681 -9.90 5.93 26.86
C LEU A 681 -10.92 7.00 27.26
N ASN A 682 -11.02 8.10 26.51
CA ASN A 682 -11.92 9.20 26.84
C ASN A 682 -13.33 8.94 26.25
N PRO A 683 -14.37 8.70 27.07
CA PRO A 683 -15.72 8.42 26.58
C PRO A 683 -16.35 9.59 25.82
N GLY A 684 -15.89 10.82 26.05
CA GLY A 684 -16.33 12.00 25.32
C GLY A 684 -15.63 12.20 23.98
N CYS A 685 -14.58 11.43 23.66
CA CYS A 685 -13.82 11.57 22.43
C CYS A 685 -14.40 10.74 21.29
N GLN A 686 -14.75 11.43 20.21
CA GLN A 686 -15.34 10.87 18.99
C GLN A 686 -14.34 10.79 17.84
N GLY A 687 -13.18 11.42 17.99
CA GLY A 687 -12.12 11.42 16.99
C GLY A 687 -11.00 12.37 17.35
N ILE A 688 -10.02 12.49 16.47
CA ILE A 688 -8.91 13.42 16.58
C ILE A 688 -8.65 14.07 15.22
N ALA A 689 -8.11 15.28 15.20
CA ALA A 689 -7.70 15.95 13.97
C ALA A 689 -6.35 16.62 14.14
N ASN A 690 -5.60 16.73 13.05
CA ASN A 690 -4.49 17.65 12.91
C ASN A 690 -4.94 18.76 11.96
N TYR A 691 -4.91 20.00 12.45
CA TYR A 691 -5.26 21.18 11.69
C TYR A 691 -4.27 22.29 12.00
N ALA A 692 -3.60 22.81 10.97
CA ALA A 692 -2.60 23.87 11.11
C ALA A 692 -1.50 23.53 12.13
N SER A 693 -0.96 22.30 12.04
CA SER A 693 0.06 21.74 12.94
C SER A 693 -0.37 21.60 14.41
N THR A 694 -1.65 21.79 14.69
CA THR A 694 -2.23 21.67 16.01
C THR A 694 -3.15 20.47 16.04
N ARG A 695 -3.05 19.66 17.10
CA ARG A 695 -3.79 18.41 17.24
C ARG A 695 -4.95 18.62 18.19
N TYR A 696 -6.12 18.09 17.85
CA TYR A 696 -7.35 18.29 18.61
C TYR A 696 -8.02 16.94 18.89
N MET A 697 -8.62 16.81 20.08
CA MET A 697 -9.65 15.79 20.32
C MET A 697 -11.02 16.34 19.93
N ILE A 698 -11.82 15.54 19.24
CA ILE A 698 -13.13 15.91 18.72
C ILE A 698 -14.19 15.36 19.66
N ALA A 699 -15.08 16.23 20.12
CA ALA A 699 -16.14 15.87 21.08
C ALA A 699 -17.41 15.32 20.41
N GLU A 700 -17.64 15.75 19.17
CA GLU A 700 -18.87 15.51 18.44
C GLU A 700 -18.59 14.55 17.28
N HIS A 701 -19.41 13.50 17.17
CA HIS A 701 -19.27 12.57 16.07
C HIS A 701 -19.79 13.20 14.79
N GLU A 702 -19.01 13.15 13.74
CA GLU A 702 -19.40 13.56 12.41
C GLU A 702 -19.25 12.37 11.47
N LYS A 703 -20.35 12.00 10.80
CA LYS A 703 -20.33 10.94 9.80
C LYS A 703 -19.63 11.44 8.54
N LEU A 704 -18.34 11.14 8.44
CA LEU A 704 -17.56 11.41 7.25
C LEU A 704 -17.88 10.39 6.14
N PRO A 705 -17.75 10.77 4.84
CA PRO A 705 -17.92 9.83 3.73
C PRO A 705 -16.88 8.71 3.84
N GLU A 706 -17.11 7.55 3.21
CA GLU A 706 -16.16 6.43 3.29
C GLU A 706 -14.76 6.77 2.75
N ARG A 707 -14.71 7.69 1.77
CA ARG A 707 -13.49 8.27 1.21
C ARG A 707 -13.67 9.77 0.99
N THR A 708 -12.60 10.52 1.18
CA THR A 708 -12.45 11.93 0.81
C THR A 708 -12.41 12.05 -0.71
N GLY A 709 -13.19 12.97 -1.28
CA GLY A 709 -13.15 13.22 -2.72
C GLY A 709 -11.80 13.78 -3.16
N ASN A 710 -11.35 13.47 -4.38
CA ASN A 710 -10.03 13.88 -4.88
C ASN A 710 -9.78 15.40 -4.82
N SER A 711 -10.83 16.23 -4.91
CA SER A 711 -10.75 17.69 -4.78
C SER A 711 -10.43 18.16 -3.36
N ASP A 712 -10.79 17.37 -2.36
CA ASP A 712 -10.71 17.70 -0.93
C ASP A 712 -9.51 17.02 -0.27
N LEU A 713 -8.84 16.12 -1.00
CA LEU A 713 -7.60 15.49 -0.58
C LEU A 713 -6.51 16.54 -0.45
N VAL A 714 -6.00 16.69 0.77
CA VAL A 714 -4.88 17.59 1.04
C VAL A 714 -3.60 16.76 1.02
N LYS A 715 -2.61 17.17 0.22
CA LYS A 715 -1.28 16.55 0.22
C LYS A 715 -0.40 16.96 1.41
N GLU A 716 -0.96 17.73 2.34
CA GLU A 716 -0.24 18.35 3.47
C GLU A 716 -0.46 17.54 4.76
N TYR A 717 -0.27 18.20 5.91
CA TYR A 717 -0.31 17.59 7.25
C TYR A 717 -1.70 17.56 7.89
N ASP A 718 -2.72 18.08 7.21
CA ASP A 718 -4.08 18.11 7.75
C ASP A 718 -4.78 16.77 7.54
N TRP A 719 -5.29 16.21 8.63
CA TRP A 719 -6.05 14.97 8.61
C TRP A 719 -7.04 14.93 9.77
N VAL A 720 -8.05 14.08 9.64
CA VAL A 720 -9.00 13.78 10.70
C VAL A 720 -9.20 12.28 10.80
N VAL A 721 -9.25 11.77 12.03
CA VAL A 721 -9.50 10.38 12.35
C VAL A 721 -10.72 10.31 13.24
N MET A 722 -11.84 9.81 12.71
CA MET A 722 -13.13 9.76 13.41
C MET A 722 -13.50 8.34 13.76
N LEU A 723 -14.22 8.11 14.86
CA LEU A 723 -14.84 6.81 15.11
C LEU A 723 -15.77 6.42 13.96
N THR A 724 -15.82 5.13 13.61
CA THR A 724 -16.76 4.63 12.61
C THR A 724 -18.20 4.64 13.13
N GLU A 725 -18.36 4.44 14.44
CA GLU A 725 -19.64 4.46 15.15
C GLU A 725 -19.60 5.51 16.28
N PRO A 726 -20.63 6.35 16.42
CA PRO A 726 -20.68 7.34 17.50
C PRO A 726 -20.74 6.65 18.86
N ARG A 727 -19.96 7.12 19.83
CA ARG A 727 -20.22 6.73 21.23
C ARG A 727 -21.49 7.41 21.70
N VAL A 728 -22.40 6.62 22.26
CA VAL A 728 -23.53 7.15 23.01
C VAL A 728 -22.95 7.83 24.25
N ALA A 729 -23.14 9.15 24.36
CA ALA A 729 -22.76 9.88 25.57
C ALA A 729 -23.49 9.23 26.75
N THR A 730 -22.71 8.69 27.69
CA THR A 730 -23.21 8.07 28.92
C THR A 730 -23.29 9.07 30.05
#